data_AF-A0A7V5Z0C8-F1
#
_entry.id   AF-A0A7V5Z0C8-F1
#
_cell.length_a   1.000
_cell.length_b   1.000
_cell.length_c   1.000
_cell.angle_alpha   90.00
_cell.angle_beta   90.00
_cell.angle_gamma   90.00
#
_symmetry.space_group_name_H-M   'P 1'
#
loop_
_entity.id
_entity.type
_entity.pdbx_description
1 polymer ?
#
loop_
_entity_poly.entity_id
_entity_poly.type
_entity_poly.pdbx_seq_one_letter_code
_entity_poly.pdbx_strand_id
1 'polypeptide(L)'
;MLSSQALFKSKLLSIPEAVGLVQPGYTICGAMAAAEAPGLLTELGRQAERLHDVTVWVCLPLRTYDLIYKPEVSWRFFVENWFYGAPDRAVHPDGHVSYVPNNLHRAALDRLHAGKRVDVFWGTATPPDAHGYMSLSLSLVYEREMIEAADLVVLEINENLPRTLGDTQIHLSEVDYVVENHVPLFELPPAPPTAAEQAIGGYIAELIQDGATIQLGIGGIPNAIAASLANRRDLGVHTEMFTDGMVDLFEAGVITGRRKTLWKGKMVGAFALGTKRLYDFLHNNLAVELQRGCVTNDPYVIGQNYRMVSVNTAIQVDLLGQVCSQSIGPRHFSGTGGQLDTHRGAQRAPEGRGIIALRSTARNGSVSTIVPILDHGAEVTVASQDVDTVVTEFGVAELRGLSVKERAEALIAIAHPDFRPWLRDEMARLAIVPKASMPGVSLPARQPAPAPATGPGVTATTIRLGTFADLSGANAPIGLACYRGYSAYYRAVNRAGGVHGRQIELIVEDVAFDPTQAKLAAMKLVEHDKVFAIVSPLGTTLNLATMDYLLEKQVPVVAPHSGASAWSSPLKPTYFALQPCYALEGRLLAQHALRALGAERIALVAVDDLYGREGAGAFAEEMARAGLQPALRLTHTMREITPRAWLEALQKARADAVVLYTYAKPAADLLVEAHRQGFRPHWLGSYVLSGPDMFVLAGPQAVEGLTVTSYPLGPRGHRGPALYERLLARDYSGEVPGPHSRIGYAAAQLVVEGLRRAGPDLTRARFMAALETLQGWTGGLLPPISYSPTDHRGLTTLALHKAHRGRWVLVCEELVLGE
;
A
#
# COMPACT_ATOMS: atom_id res chain seq x y z
N MET A 1 -24.24 18.78 -59.14
CA MET A 1 -23.42 18.22 -58.04
C MET A 1 -22.20 17.56 -58.65
N LEU A 2 -21.01 17.76 -58.07
CA LEU A 2 -19.82 17.02 -58.47
C LEU A 2 -20.07 15.51 -58.28
N SER A 3 -19.43 14.65 -59.07
CA SER A 3 -19.39 13.21 -58.74
C SER A 3 -18.66 13.00 -57.41
N SER A 4 -18.94 11.91 -56.71
CA SER A 4 -18.28 11.56 -55.44
C SER A 4 -16.75 11.59 -55.55
N GLN A 5 -16.21 11.05 -56.65
CA GLN A 5 -14.77 11.07 -56.93
C GLN A 5 -14.22 12.49 -57.20
N ALA A 6 -14.98 13.35 -57.88
CA ALA A 6 -14.55 14.72 -58.13
C ALA A 6 -14.60 15.57 -56.84
N LEU A 7 -15.61 15.35 -55.99
CA LEU A 7 -15.74 16.00 -54.69
C LEU A 7 -14.63 15.57 -53.72
N PHE A 8 -14.28 14.28 -53.70
CA PHE A 8 -13.15 13.78 -52.91
C PHE A 8 -11.85 14.47 -53.31
N LYS A 9 -11.54 14.48 -54.62
CA LYS A 9 -10.34 15.13 -55.16
C LYS A 9 -10.28 16.62 -54.86
N SER A 10 -11.41 17.34 -54.84
CA SER A 10 -11.41 18.77 -54.54
C SER A 10 -11.16 19.09 -53.06
N LYS A 11 -11.34 18.10 -52.17
CA LYS A 11 -11.16 18.23 -50.72
C LYS A 11 -9.88 17.59 -50.19
N LEU A 12 -9.13 16.89 -51.05
CA LEU A 12 -7.92 16.18 -50.67
C LEU A 12 -6.76 17.17 -50.45
N LEU A 13 -6.17 17.11 -49.25
CA LEU A 13 -4.93 17.80 -48.90
C LEU A 13 -3.85 16.77 -48.54
N SER A 14 -2.58 17.16 -48.63
CA SER A 14 -1.53 16.43 -47.92
C SER A 14 -1.63 16.66 -46.40
N ILE A 15 -1.15 15.70 -45.61
CA ILE A 15 -1.11 15.84 -44.14
C ILE A 15 -0.42 17.15 -43.69
N PRO A 16 0.76 17.54 -44.22
CA PRO A 16 1.39 18.80 -43.86
C PRO A 16 0.56 20.05 -44.22
N GLU A 17 -0.14 20.06 -45.35
CA GLU A 17 -1.01 21.17 -45.75
C GLU A 17 -2.22 21.29 -44.82
N ALA A 18 -2.87 20.16 -44.49
CA ALA A 18 -4.01 20.14 -43.58
C ALA A 18 -3.62 20.60 -42.17
N VAL A 19 -2.50 20.12 -41.64
CA VAL A 19 -1.96 20.61 -40.35
C VAL A 19 -1.59 22.09 -40.44
N GLY A 20 -1.08 22.55 -41.60
CA GLY A 20 -0.74 23.94 -41.89
C GLY A 20 -1.89 24.94 -41.69
N LEU A 21 -3.15 24.47 -41.70
CA LEU A 21 -4.34 25.30 -41.45
C LEU A 21 -4.49 25.71 -39.98
N VAL A 22 -3.97 24.91 -39.04
CA VAL A 22 -4.03 25.20 -37.59
C VAL A 22 -3.30 26.52 -37.29
N GLN A 23 -3.87 27.39 -36.47
CA GLN A 23 -3.19 28.62 -36.03
C GLN A 23 -2.87 28.58 -34.53
N PRO A 24 -1.96 29.43 -34.03
CA PRO A 24 -1.80 29.64 -32.59
C PRO A 24 -3.12 29.97 -31.89
N GLY A 25 -3.31 29.48 -30.67
CA GLY A 25 -4.54 29.68 -29.89
C GLY A 25 -5.71 28.76 -30.28
N TYR A 26 -5.58 27.91 -31.31
CA TYR A 26 -6.66 27.01 -31.72
C TYR A 26 -6.91 25.91 -30.69
N THR A 27 -8.17 25.49 -30.62
CA THR A 27 -8.59 24.27 -29.94
C THR A 27 -8.85 23.16 -30.97
N ILE A 28 -8.13 22.06 -30.83
CA ILE A 28 -8.26 20.87 -31.67
C ILE A 28 -8.94 19.77 -30.87
N CYS A 29 -10.01 19.18 -31.38
CA CYS A 29 -10.62 17.98 -30.82
C CYS A 29 -10.25 16.76 -31.67
N GLY A 30 -9.56 15.80 -31.07
CA GLY A 30 -9.25 14.52 -31.70
C GLY A 30 -10.32 13.47 -31.39
N ALA A 31 -10.63 12.61 -32.37
CA ALA A 31 -11.47 11.43 -32.18
C ALA A 31 -10.87 10.46 -31.14
N MET A 32 -11.74 9.67 -30.51
CA MET A 32 -11.38 8.81 -29.39
C MET A 32 -10.68 7.52 -29.84
N ALA A 33 -9.70 7.09 -29.04
CA ALA A 33 -9.14 5.75 -29.08
C ALA A 33 -8.72 5.28 -30.49
N ALA A 34 -9.25 4.15 -30.97
CA ALA A 34 -8.85 3.59 -32.26
C ALA A 34 -9.29 4.45 -33.48
N ALA A 35 -10.10 5.49 -33.26
CA ALA A 35 -10.50 6.45 -34.29
C ALA A 35 -9.58 7.69 -34.37
N GLU A 36 -8.58 7.81 -33.49
CA GLU A 36 -7.51 8.84 -33.57
C GLU A 36 -6.96 8.98 -34.99
N ALA A 37 -6.61 10.21 -35.41
CA ALA A 37 -5.94 10.51 -36.68
C ALA A 37 -4.40 10.57 -36.52
N PRO A 38 -3.68 9.43 -36.59
CA PRO A 38 -2.27 9.38 -36.25
C PRO A 38 -1.38 10.21 -37.18
N GLY A 39 -1.73 10.35 -38.46
CA GLY A 39 -0.97 11.16 -39.40
C GLY A 39 -1.00 12.64 -39.02
N LEU A 40 -2.21 13.17 -38.86
CA LEU A 40 -2.45 14.57 -38.46
C LEU A 40 -1.83 14.90 -37.09
N LEU A 41 -2.06 14.05 -36.07
CA LEU A 41 -1.52 14.27 -34.73
C LEU A 41 0.02 14.17 -34.68
N THR A 42 0.63 13.27 -35.46
CA THR A 42 2.10 13.18 -35.57
C THR A 42 2.68 14.42 -36.24
N GLU A 43 2.05 14.87 -37.33
CA GLU A 43 2.52 16.03 -38.08
C GLU A 43 2.34 17.34 -37.30
N LEU A 44 1.30 17.45 -36.47
CA LEU A 44 1.12 18.59 -35.57
C LEU A 44 2.35 18.81 -34.66
N GLY A 45 2.92 17.72 -34.13
CA GLY A 45 4.16 17.78 -33.34
C GLY A 45 5.38 18.26 -34.15
N ARG A 46 5.46 17.91 -35.45
CA ARG A 46 6.55 18.37 -36.34
C ARG A 46 6.43 19.84 -36.70
N GLN A 47 5.21 20.36 -36.78
CA GLN A 47 4.96 21.77 -37.04
C GLN A 47 4.86 22.61 -35.76
N ALA A 48 5.27 22.09 -34.60
CA ALA A 48 5.09 22.79 -33.34
C ALA A 48 5.80 24.16 -33.28
N GLU A 49 6.91 24.37 -33.99
CA GLU A 49 7.67 25.62 -33.91
C GLU A 49 6.85 26.87 -34.26
N ARG A 50 5.88 26.77 -35.18
CA ARG A 50 5.00 27.88 -35.57
C ARG A 50 3.79 28.05 -34.64
N LEU A 51 3.58 27.14 -33.69
CA LEU A 51 2.39 27.08 -32.84
C LEU A 51 2.73 27.46 -31.39
N HIS A 52 1.75 28.05 -30.72
CA HIS A 52 1.75 28.32 -29.27
C HIS A 52 0.29 28.42 -28.81
N ASP A 53 0.06 28.16 -27.52
CA ASP A 53 -1.26 28.22 -26.87
C ASP A 53 -2.33 27.36 -27.55
N VAL A 54 -1.93 26.25 -28.18
CA VAL A 54 -2.88 25.32 -28.83
C VAL A 54 -3.44 24.37 -27.76
N THR A 55 -4.76 24.27 -27.66
CA THR A 55 -5.42 23.31 -26.78
C THR A 55 -5.80 22.06 -27.56
N VAL A 56 -5.53 20.86 -27.01
CA VAL A 56 -5.87 19.59 -27.66
C VAL A 56 -6.80 18.79 -26.75
N TRP A 57 -8.04 18.57 -27.19
CA TRP A 57 -9.02 17.74 -26.52
C TRP A 57 -8.93 16.30 -27.01
N VAL A 58 -8.76 15.37 -26.09
CA VAL A 58 -8.65 13.93 -26.39
C VAL A 58 -9.41 13.09 -25.36
N CYS A 59 -9.67 11.84 -25.73
CA CYS A 59 -10.18 10.82 -24.82
C CYS A 59 -9.49 9.50 -25.13
N LEU A 60 -8.94 8.84 -24.10
CA LEU A 60 -8.30 7.53 -24.20
C LEU A 60 -7.27 7.45 -25.35
N PRO A 61 -6.23 8.33 -25.37
CA PRO A 61 -5.21 8.26 -26.40
C PRO A 61 -4.43 6.94 -26.32
N LEU A 62 -4.41 6.18 -27.41
CA LEU A 62 -3.79 4.85 -27.51
C LEU A 62 -2.36 4.91 -28.05
N ARG A 63 -2.05 5.94 -28.85
CA ARG A 63 -0.72 6.15 -29.42
C ARG A 63 0.05 7.24 -28.68
N THR A 64 1.36 7.23 -28.89
CA THR A 64 2.26 8.25 -28.33
C THR A 64 2.56 9.31 -29.38
N TYR A 65 2.35 10.58 -29.02
CA TYR A 65 2.60 11.71 -29.90
C TYR A 65 3.63 12.67 -29.30
N ASP A 66 4.51 13.22 -30.12
CA ASP A 66 5.55 14.16 -29.70
C ASP A 66 4.97 15.39 -28.99
N LEU A 67 3.77 15.84 -29.39
CA LEU A 67 3.04 16.95 -28.77
C LEU A 67 2.71 16.73 -27.28
N ILE A 68 2.71 15.47 -26.82
CA ILE A 68 2.45 15.10 -25.43
C ILE A 68 3.76 14.87 -24.67
N TYR A 69 4.75 14.24 -25.32
CA TYR A 69 5.90 13.63 -24.65
C TYR A 69 7.23 14.35 -24.78
N LYS A 70 7.46 15.10 -25.87
CA LYS A 70 8.75 15.75 -26.08
C LYS A 70 8.77 17.08 -25.34
N PRO A 71 9.60 17.27 -24.30
CA PRO A 71 9.60 18.51 -23.52
C PRO A 71 9.87 19.76 -24.38
N GLU A 72 10.61 19.63 -25.47
CA GLU A 72 10.90 20.71 -26.42
C GLU A 72 9.69 21.14 -27.28
N VAL A 73 8.69 20.27 -27.41
CA VAL A 73 7.47 20.46 -28.21
C VAL A 73 6.25 20.73 -27.33
N SER A 74 6.08 19.93 -26.28
CA SER A 74 4.85 19.79 -25.50
C SER A 74 4.40 21.06 -24.77
N TRP A 75 5.32 21.91 -24.33
CA TRP A 75 4.98 23.19 -23.67
C TRP A 75 4.16 24.16 -24.54
N ARG A 76 4.10 23.93 -25.86
CA ARG A 76 3.31 24.73 -26.82
C ARG A 76 1.85 24.29 -26.89
N PHE A 77 1.54 23.14 -26.30
CA PHE A 77 0.23 22.53 -26.32
C PHE A 77 -0.28 22.37 -24.89
N PHE A 78 -1.59 22.50 -24.71
CA PHE A 78 -2.25 22.11 -23.48
C PHE A 78 -3.26 21.00 -23.77
N VAL A 79 -3.03 19.82 -23.20
CA VAL A 79 -3.89 18.66 -23.43
C VAL A 79 -4.98 18.62 -22.37
N GLU A 80 -6.24 18.72 -22.80
CA GLU A 80 -7.40 18.47 -21.94
C GLU A 80 -7.96 17.09 -22.28
N ASN A 81 -7.85 16.15 -21.34
CA ASN A 81 -8.16 14.75 -21.59
C ASN A 81 -9.36 14.29 -20.75
N TRP A 82 -10.34 13.65 -21.39
CA TRP A 82 -11.52 13.06 -20.76
C TRP A 82 -11.27 11.66 -20.16
N PHE A 83 -10.16 11.01 -20.53
CA PHE A 83 -9.77 9.70 -20.01
C PHE A 83 -8.26 9.46 -20.19
N TYR A 84 -7.51 9.43 -19.08
CA TYR A 84 -6.07 9.23 -19.06
C TYR A 84 -5.65 7.80 -19.43
N GLY A 85 -4.69 7.70 -20.34
CA GLY A 85 -3.88 6.51 -20.56
C GLY A 85 -2.61 6.51 -19.70
N ALA A 86 -1.78 5.47 -19.87
CA ALA A 86 -0.42 5.47 -19.34
C ALA A 86 0.42 6.69 -19.79
N PRO A 87 0.30 7.16 -21.04
CA PRO A 87 0.92 8.41 -21.49
C PRO A 87 0.65 9.62 -20.61
N ASP A 88 -0.61 9.95 -20.40
CA ASP A 88 -1.02 11.17 -19.70
C ASP A 88 -0.56 11.15 -18.26
N ARG A 89 -0.60 9.97 -17.62
CA ARG A 89 -0.10 9.79 -16.25
C ARG A 89 1.40 10.05 -16.12
N ALA A 90 2.17 9.81 -17.17
CA ALA A 90 3.62 10.00 -17.17
C ALA A 90 3.99 11.49 -17.26
N VAL A 91 3.23 12.26 -18.04
CA VAL A 91 3.51 13.67 -18.32
C VAL A 91 2.69 14.66 -17.48
N HIS A 92 1.67 14.21 -16.72
CA HIS A 92 0.90 15.08 -15.82
C HIS A 92 1.75 15.97 -14.90
N PRO A 93 2.86 15.50 -14.28
CA PRO A 93 3.72 16.34 -13.46
C PRO A 93 4.36 17.53 -14.20
N ASP A 94 4.43 17.50 -15.52
CA ASP A 94 5.06 18.52 -16.36
C ASP A 94 4.16 19.75 -16.55
N GLY A 95 2.86 19.66 -16.21
CA GLY A 95 1.95 20.79 -16.12
C GLY A 95 1.21 21.18 -17.40
N HIS A 96 1.34 20.40 -18.48
CA HIS A 96 0.70 20.66 -19.79
C HIS A 96 -0.42 19.68 -20.15
N VAL A 97 -0.90 18.87 -19.20
CA VAL A 97 -2.09 18.03 -19.36
C VAL A 97 -3.02 18.16 -18.15
N SER A 98 -4.32 18.20 -18.40
CA SER A 98 -5.36 18.27 -17.37
C SER A 98 -6.52 17.31 -17.66
N TYR A 99 -7.15 16.81 -16.61
CA TYR A 99 -8.34 15.96 -16.72
C TYR A 99 -9.60 16.82 -16.83
N VAL A 100 -10.55 16.40 -17.68
CA VAL A 100 -11.88 16.99 -17.78
C VAL A 100 -12.92 16.02 -17.20
N PRO A 101 -13.43 16.28 -15.98
CA PRO A 101 -14.50 15.47 -15.39
C PRO A 101 -15.73 15.45 -16.28
N ASN A 102 -16.28 14.27 -16.54
CA ASN A 102 -17.42 14.10 -17.42
C ASN A 102 -18.27 12.86 -17.05
N ASN A 103 -19.53 12.85 -17.52
CA ASN A 103 -20.26 11.61 -17.78
C ASN A 103 -20.22 11.41 -19.29
N LEU A 104 -19.86 10.22 -19.76
CA LEU A 104 -19.51 10.03 -21.16
C LEU A 104 -20.65 10.37 -22.12
N HIS A 105 -21.91 10.07 -21.76
CA HIS A 105 -23.08 10.43 -22.58
C HIS A 105 -23.28 11.94 -22.77
N ARG A 106 -22.63 12.78 -21.96
CA ARG A 106 -22.70 14.26 -22.06
C ARG A 106 -21.36 14.93 -22.32
N ALA A 107 -20.27 14.18 -22.49
CA ALA A 107 -18.92 14.74 -22.57
C ALA A 107 -18.82 15.87 -23.60
N ALA A 108 -19.33 15.66 -24.82
CA ALA A 108 -19.37 16.68 -25.85
C ALA A 108 -20.32 17.84 -25.51
N LEU A 109 -21.57 17.50 -25.18
CA LEU A 109 -22.66 18.46 -24.98
C LEU A 109 -22.38 19.43 -23.84
N ASP A 110 -21.86 18.94 -22.71
CA ASP A 110 -21.55 19.78 -21.56
C ASP A 110 -20.32 20.67 -21.84
N ARG A 111 -19.36 20.18 -22.63
CA ARG A 111 -18.22 20.99 -23.08
C ARG A 111 -18.68 22.17 -23.94
N LEU A 112 -19.54 21.91 -24.93
CA LEU A 112 -20.13 22.94 -25.80
C LEU A 112 -21.05 23.87 -25.00
N HIS A 113 -21.84 23.34 -24.06
CA HIS A 113 -22.71 24.13 -23.19
C HIS A 113 -21.92 25.12 -22.31
N ALA A 114 -20.70 24.77 -21.90
CA ALA A 114 -19.80 25.66 -21.18
C ALA A 114 -19.22 26.80 -22.05
N GLY A 115 -19.70 26.96 -23.29
CA GLY A 115 -19.25 27.99 -24.24
C GLY A 115 -17.85 27.73 -24.80
N LYS A 116 -17.35 26.49 -24.69
CA LYS A 116 -16.06 26.12 -25.26
C LYS A 116 -16.21 25.90 -26.76
N ARG A 117 -15.37 26.56 -27.55
CA ARG A 117 -15.31 26.43 -29.00
C ARG A 117 -14.31 25.35 -29.40
N VAL A 118 -14.63 24.61 -30.45
CA VAL A 118 -13.70 23.70 -31.13
C VAL A 118 -13.40 24.30 -32.51
N ASP A 119 -12.17 24.73 -32.71
CA ASP A 119 -11.77 25.35 -33.99
C ASP A 119 -11.55 24.26 -35.06
N VAL A 120 -10.99 23.11 -34.66
CA VAL A 120 -10.68 22.01 -35.57
C VAL A 120 -11.09 20.67 -34.98
N PHE A 121 -11.80 19.83 -35.75
CA PHE A 121 -12.00 18.42 -35.45
C PHE A 121 -11.13 17.54 -36.36
N TRP A 122 -10.42 16.59 -35.75
CA TRP A 122 -9.65 15.54 -36.44
C TRP A 122 -10.10 14.15 -36.02
N GLY A 123 -10.40 13.31 -37.00
CA GLY A 123 -10.71 11.91 -36.79
C GLY A 123 -10.37 11.09 -38.02
N THR A 124 -10.68 9.81 -37.98
CA THR A 124 -10.47 8.91 -39.12
C THR A 124 -11.78 8.48 -39.75
N ALA A 125 -11.72 8.11 -41.03
CA ALA A 125 -12.86 7.54 -41.73
C ALA A 125 -12.44 6.55 -42.82
N THR A 126 -13.37 5.67 -43.19
CA THR A 126 -13.17 4.80 -44.37
C THR A 126 -13.14 5.62 -45.66
N PRO A 127 -12.58 5.09 -46.77
CA PRO A 127 -12.79 5.67 -48.09
C PRO A 127 -14.27 5.89 -48.42
N PRO A 128 -14.61 6.95 -49.19
CA PRO A 128 -15.98 7.19 -49.61
C PRO A 128 -16.46 6.07 -50.55
N ASP A 129 -17.74 5.72 -50.43
CA ASP A 129 -18.38 4.81 -51.37
C ASP A 129 -18.78 5.53 -52.67
N ALA A 130 -19.44 4.79 -53.58
CA ALA A 130 -19.90 5.33 -54.86
C ALA A 130 -20.83 6.56 -54.70
N HIS A 131 -21.50 6.69 -53.56
CA HIS A 131 -22.44 7.77 -53.24
C HIS A 131 -21.78 8.90 -52.43
N GLY A 132 -20.49 8.81 -52.14
CA GLY A 132 -19.75 9.85 -51.41
C GLY A 132 -19.86 9.75 -49.88
N TYR A 133 -20.42 8.66 -49.35
CA TYR A 133 -20.48 8.43 -47.90
C TYR A 133 -19.24 7.69 -47.41
N MET A 134 -18.71 8.15 -46.29
CA MET A 134 -17.67 7.51 -45.50
C MET A 134 -18.29 6.97 -44.21
N SER A 135 -17.55 6.14 -43.47
CA SER A 135 -17.90 5.73 -42.11
C SER A 135 -16.85 6.24 -41.13
N LEU A 136 -17.29 6.86 -40.02
CA LEU A 136 -16.46 7.22 -38.86
C LEU A 136 -15.92 5.98 -38.11
N SER A 137 -16.35 4.79 -38.55
CA SER A 137 -15.75 3.50 -38.22
C SER A 137 -15.77 3.15 -36.73
N LEU A 138 -14.68 3.36 -35.99
CA LEU A 138 -14.45 2.71 -34.71
C LEU A 138 -14.96 3.49 -33.49
N SER A 139 -15.40 4.74 -33.65
CA SER A 139 -15.92 5.54 -32.53
C SER A 139 -17.00 6.55 -32.93
N LEU A 140 -17.98 6.73 -32.03
CA LEU A 140 -19.07 7.71 -32.09
C LEU A 140 -19.43 8.26 -30.68
N VAL A 141 -18.49 8.24 -29.74
CA VAL A 141 -18.74 8.70 -28.37
C VAL A 141 -19.06 10.19 -28.32
N TYR A 142 -18.30 11.01 -29.06
CA TYR A 142 -18.50 12.47 -29.15
C TYR A 142 -18.21 13.03 -30.55
N GLU A 143 -17.72 12.19 -31.46
CA GLU A 143 -17.16 12.59 -32.74
C GLU A 143 -18.20 13.35 -33.57
N ARG A 144 -19.46 12.89 -33.58
CA ARG A 144 -20.48 13.52 -34.40
C ARG A 144 -20.91 14.89 -33.86
N GLU A 145 -21.09 15.02 -32.55
CA GLU A 145 -21.34 16.31 -31.90
C GLU A 145 -20.19 17.29 -32.14
N MET A 146 -18.94 16.82 -32.13
CA MET A 146 -17.77 17.68 -32.36
C MET A 146 -17.59 18.04 -33.84
N ILE A 147 -17.90 17.14 -34.77
CA ILE A 147 -17.95 17.43 -36.21
C ILE A 147 -19.02 18.50 -36.49
N GLU A 148 -20.21 18.36 -35.90
CA GLU A 148 -21.31 19.31 -36.08
C GLU A 148 -20.98 20.71 -35.49
N ALA A 149 -20.08 20.78 -34.51
CA ALA A 149 -19.72 22.01 -33.80
C ALA A 149 -18.42 22.69 -34.29
N ALA A 150 -17.53 21.96 -34.96
CA ALA A 150 -16.22 22.47 -35.37
C ALA A 150 -16.29 23.45 -36.53
N ASP A 151 -15.44 24.47 -36.51
CA ASP A 151 -15.30 25.41 -37.64
C ASP A 151 -14.58 24.78 -38.84
N LEU A 152 -13.70 23.81 -38.58
CA LEU A 152 -12.95 23.07 -39.58
C LEU A 152 -12.94 21.57 -39.26
N VAL A 153 -13.41 20.76 -40.20
CA VAL A 153 -13.45 19.29 -40.08
C VAL A 153 -12.49 18.67 -41.10
N VAL A 154 -11.49 17.94 -40.59
CA VAL A 154 -10.56 17.18 -41.43
C VAL A 154 -10.58 15.71 -41.01
N LEU A 155 -10.89 14.82 -41.96
CA LEU A 155 -10.87 13.38 -41.73
C LEU A 155 -9.68 12.72 -42.43
N GLU A 156 -8.97 11.88 -41.68
CA GLU A 156 -7.88 11.05 -42.16
C GLU A 156 -8.43 9.71 -42.69
N ILE A 157 -8.32 9.53 -44.01
CA ILE A 157 -8.87 8.39 -44.73
C ILE A 157 -7.91 7.21 -44.64
N ASN A 158 -8.43 6.10 -44.12
CA ASN A 158 -7.67 4.86 -43.97
C ASN A 158 -8.51 3.67 -44.45
N GLU A 159 -8.01 2.97 -45.48
CA GLU A 159 -8.67 1.81 -46.07
C GLU A 159 -8.75 0.59 -45.16
N ASN A 160 -7.91 0.55 -44.11
CA ASN A 160 -7.91 -0.54 -43.14
C ASN A 160 -9.09 -0.47 -42.17
N LEU A 161 -9.82 0.64 -42.12
CA LEU A 161 -10.97 0.82 -41.23
C LEU A 161 -12.17 -0.03 -41.66
N PRO A 162 -12.85 -0.70 -40.72
CA PRO A 162 -14.11 -1.35 -41.03
C PRO A 162 -15.20 -0.32 -41.34
N ARG A 163 -16.02 -0.59 -42.36
CA ARG A 163 -17.24 0.18 -42.58
C ARG A 163 -18.30 -0.30 -41.61
N THR A 164 -18.32 0.29 -40.42
CA THR A 164 -19.34 0.04 -39.40
C THR A 164 -20.66 0.69 -39.81
N LEU A 165 -21.77 0.11 -39.33
CA LEU A 165 -23.14 0.59 -39.56
C LEU A 165 -23.65 1.31 -38.31
N GLY A 166 -24.81 1.97 -38.43
CA GLY A 166 -25.46 2.71 -37.35
C GLY A 166 -25.55 4.19 -37.69
N ASP A 167 -25.12 5.08 -36.79
CA ASP A 167 -25.06 6.52 -37.05
C ASP A 167 -23.63 6.97 -37.42
N THR A 168 -22.87 6.10 -38.08
CA THR A 168 -21.45 6.29 -38.42
C THR A 168 -21.24 6.94 -39.78
N GLN A 169 -22.30 7.06 -40.58
CA GLN A 169 -22.22 7.54 -41.96
C GLN A 169 -22.10 9.06 -42.01
N ILE A 170 -21.10 9.53 -42.76
CA ILE A 170 -20.85 10.95 -43.01
C ILE A 170 -20.54 11.17 -44.49
N HIS A 171 -21.17 12.15 -45.13
CA HIS A 171 -20.97 12.45 -46.54
C HIS A 171 -19.80 13.45 -46.72
N LEU A 172 -19.10 13.36 -47.85
CA LEU A 172 -18.00 14.28 -48.20
C LEU A 172 -18.38 15.78 -48.17
N SER A 173 -19.67 16.12 -48.25
CA SER A 173 -20.14 17.51 -48.14
C SER A 173 -20.19 18.04 -46.71
N GLU A 174 -20.12 17.16 -45.71
CA GLU A 174 -20.18 17.48 -44.29
C GLU A 174 -18.78 17.66 -43.67
N VAL A 175 -17.72 17.51 -44.47
CA VAL A 175 -16.33 17.69 -44.04
C VAL A 175 -15.68 18.75 -44.91
N ASP A 176 -14.74 19.52 -44.39
CA ASP A 176 -14.05 20.55 -45.18
C ASP A 176 -12.99 19.93 -46.08
N TYR A 177 -12.12 19.12 -45.47
CA TYR A 177 -11.00 18.45 -46.14
C TYR A 177 -10.86 17.00 -45.72
N VAL A 178 -10.13 16.25 -46.54
CA VAL A 178 -9.69 14.88 -46.25
C VAL A 178 -8.20 14.76 -46.51
N VAL A 179 -7.54 13.86 -45.79
CA VAL A 179 -6.14 13.47 -46.04
C VAL A 179 -6.06 11.95 -46.14
N GLU A 180 -5.08 11.39 -46.84
CA GLU A 180 -4.90 9.93 -46.93
C GLU A 180 -3.77 9.45 -46.00
N ASN A 181 -4.04 8.44 -45.18
CA ASN A 181 -3.04 7.77 -44.35
C ASN A 181 -3.34 6.28 -44.18
N HIS A 182 -2.65 5.44 -44.95
CA HIS A 182 -2.89 3.99 -45.01
C HIS A 182 -1.99 3.25 -44.02
N VAL A 183 -2.35 3.30 -42.74
CA VAL A 183 -1.59 2.65 -41.65
C VAL A 183 -2.40 1.54 -40.98
N PRO A 184 -1.75 0.50 -40.43
CA PRO A 184 -2.42 -0.48 -39.59
C PRO A 184 -3.15 0.18 -38.42
N LEU A 185 -4.34 -0.35 -38.12
CA LEU A 185 -5.14 0.08 -36.98
C LEU A 185 -4.44 -0.29 -35.67
N PHE A 186 -4.75 0.44 -34.60
CA PHE A 186 -4.26 0.06 -33.28
C PHE A 186 -4.98 -1.22 -32.83
N GLU A 187 -4.21 -2.21 -32.38
CA GLU A 187 -4.74 -3.47 -31.85
C GLU A 187 -4.45 -3.58 -30.35
N LEU A 188 -5.48 -3.96 -29.58
CA LEU A 188 -5.36 -4.27 -28.16
C LEU A 188 -5.52 -5.78 -27.96
N PRO A 189 -4.42 -6.55 -27.79
CA PRO A 189 -4.52 -7.98 -27.59
C PRO A 189 -5.17 -8.30 -26.22
N PRO A 190 -6.03 -9.34 -26.14
CA PRO A 190 -6.66 -9.73 -24.89
C PRO A 190 -5.61 -10.29 -23.92
N ALA A 191 -5.65 -9.81 -22.67
CA ALA A 191 -4.85 -10.39 -21.60
C ALA A 191 -5.56 -11.62 -20.99
N PRO A 192 -4.84 -12.73 -20.72
CA PRO A 192 -5.44 -13.88 -20.06
C PRO A 192 -5.82 -13.53 -18.61
N PRO A 193 -6.99 -13.98 -18.11
CA PRO A 193 -7.41 -13.71 -16.76
C PRO A 193 -6.58 -14.49 -15.73
N THR A 194 -6.24 -13.82 -14.63
CA THR A 194 -5.65 -14.45 -13.44
C THR A 194 -6.68 -15.31 -12.70
N ALA A 195 -6.23 -16.18 -11.77
CA ALA A 195 -7.13 -17.04 -10.99
C ALA A 195 -8.18 -16.25 -10.18
N ALA A 196 -7.80 -15.10 -9.61
CA ALA A 196 -8.74 -14.21 -8.92
C ALA A 196 -9.81 -13.65 -9.88
N GLU A 197 -9.41 -13.28 -11.10
CA GLU A 197 -10.33 -12.76 -12.12
C GLU A 197 -11.25 -13.83 -12.68
N GLN A 198 -10.77 -15.08 -12.78
CA GLN A 198 -11.61 -16.23 -13.12
C GLN A 198 -12.69 -16.46 -12.06
N ALA A 199 -12.33 -16.40 -10.77
CA ALA A 199 -13.31 -16.52 -9.68
C ALA A 199 -14.35 -15.39 -9.73
N ILE A 200 -13.91 -14.13 -9.92
CA ILE A 200 -14.80 -12.97 -10.11
C ILE A 200 -15.73 -13.20 -11.31
N GLY A 201 -15.17 -13.64 -12.45
CA GLY A 201 -15.93 -13.93 -13.66
C GLY A 201 -17.00 -15.00 -13.46
N GLY A 202 -16.69 -16.05 -12.69
CA GLY A 202 -17.64 -17.09 -12.30
C GLY A 202 -18.82 -16.55 -11.49
N TYR A 203 -18.54 -15.80 -10.41
CA TYR A 203 -19.60 -15.18 -9.61
C TYR A 203 -20.49 -14.25 -10.42
N ILE A 204 -19.90 -13.44 -11.31
CA ILE A 204 -20.68 -12.52 -12.15
C ILE A 204 -21.50 -13.27 -13.19
N ALA A 205 -20.97 -14.34 -13.78
CA ALA A 205 -21.71 -15.17 -14.74
C ALA A 205 -22.96 -15.80 -14.10
N GLU A 206 -22.92 -16.17 -12.80
CA GLU A 206 -24.09 -16.65 -12.05
C GLU A 206 -25.19 -15.58 -11.93
N LEU A 207 -24.82 -14.30 -11.89
CA LEU A 207 -25.76 -13.17 -11.82
C LEU A 207 -26.36 -12.80 -13.20
N ILE A 208 -25.76 -13.27 -14.29
CA ILE A 208 -26.23 -13.02 -15.66
C ILE A 208 -27.11 -14.19 -16.10
N GLN A 209 -28.40 -13.92 -16.28
CA GLN A 209 -29.38 -14.91 -16.73
C GLN A 209 -29.49 -14.98 -18.25
N ASP A 210 -30.07 -16.06 -18.77
CA ASP A 210 -30.44 -16.16 -20.19
C ASP A 210 -31.37 -15.00 -20.60
N GLY A 211 -31.16 -14.51 -21.82
CA GLY A 211 -31.89 -13.37 -22.36
C GLY A 211 -31.45 -12.00 -21.85
N ALA A 212 -30.45 -11.92 -20.97
CA ALA A 212 -29.94 -10.64 -20.45
C ALA A 212 -29.26 -9.80 -21.55
N THR A 213 -29.32 -8.48 -21.39
CA THR A 213 -28.55 -7.54 -22.22
C THR A 213 -27.30 -7.14 -21.46
N ILE A 214 -26.11 -7.28 -22.05
CA ILE A 214 -24.85 -7.08 -21.35
C ILE A 214 -24.08 -5.85 -21.83
N GLN A 215 -23.43 -5.18 -20.89
CA GLN A 215 -22.32 -4.24 -21.10
C GLN A 215 -21.12 -4.75 -20.30
N LEU A 216 -19.98 -4.92 -20.98
CA LEU A 216 -18.72 -5.34 -20.40
C LEU A 216 -17.61 -4.39 -20.85
N GLY A 217 -16.64 -4.13 -19.97
CA GLY A 217 -15.41 -3.39 -20.32
C GLY A 217 -14.32 -4.27 -20.96
N ILE A 218 -13.07 -3.81 -20.86
CA ILE A 218 -11.86 -4.58 -21.23
C ILE A 218 -11.08 -5.03 -19.99
N GLY A 219 -10.21 -6.03 -20.19
CA GLY A 219 -9.24 -6.49 -19.19
C GLY A 219 -9.53 -7.91 -18.68
N GLY A 220 -8.73 -8.36 -17.71
CA GLY A 220 -8.81 -9.74 -17.21
C GLY A 220 -10.19 -10.11 -16.66
N ILE A 221 -10.84 -9.23 -15.89
CA ILE A 221 -12.19 -9.50 -15.36
C ILE A 221 -13.24 -9.64 -16.48
N PRO A 222 -13.43 -8.67 -17.40
CA PRO A 222 -14.35 -8.85 -18.53
C PRO A 222 -14.07 -10.07 -19.39
N ASN A 223 -12.80 -10.39 -19.65
CA ASN A 223 -12.41 -11.59 -20.41
C ASN A 223 -12.84 -12.88 -19.69
N ALA A 224 -12.66 -12.95 -18.36
CA ALA A 224 -13.13 -14.07 -17.55
C ALA A 224 -14.66 -14.21 -17.56
N ILE A 225 -15.38 -13.09 -17.53
CA ILE A 225 -16.85 -13.09 -17.63
C ILE A 225 -17.29 -13.63 -18.99
N ALA A 226 -16.75 -13.10 -20.09
CA ALA A 226 -17.09 -13.54 -21.44
C ALA A 226 -16.89 -15.05 -21.61
N ALA A 227 -15.74 -15.58 -21.15
CA ALA A 227 -15.49 -17.03 -21.17
C ALA A 227 -16.50 -17.84 -20.34
N SER A 228 -16.94 -17.30 -19.19
CA SER A 228 -17.90 -17.95 -18.30
C SER A 228 -19.35 -17.90 -18.79
N LEU A 229 -19.64 -17.05 -19.78
CA LEU A 229 -20.98 -16.92 -20.38
C LEU A 229 -21.23 -17.89 -21.55
N ALA A 230 -20.27 -18.74 -21.92
CA ALA A 230 -20.38 -19.65 -23.06
C ALA A 230 -21.62 -20.58 -23.04
N ASN A 231 -22.18 -20.86 -21.87
CA ASN A 231 -23.36 -21.72 -21.69
C ASN A 231 -24.69 -20.94 -21.59
N ARG A 232 -24.66 -19.61 -21.64
CA ARG A 232 -25.87 -18.78 -21.65
C ARG A 232 -26.54 -18.79 -23.01
N ARG A 233 -27.80 -18.37 -23.04
CA ARG A 233 -28.62 -18.34 -24.26
C ARG A 233 -29.27 -16.98 -24.46
N ASP A 234 -29.38 -16.60 -25.73
CA ASP A 234 -30.12 -15.43 -26.20
C ASP A 234 -29.69 -14.09 -25.57
N LEU A 235 -28.40 -13.95 -25.26
CA LEU A 235 -27.87 -12.70 -24.74
C LEU A 235 -28.01 -11.57 -25.77
N GLY A 236 -28.22 -10.35 -25.28
CA GLY A 236 -28.16 -9.12 -26.05
C GLY A 236 -26.92 -8.31 -25.69
N VAL A 237 -26.51 -7.38 -26.56
CA VAL A 237 -25.42 -6.43 -26.27
C VAL A 237 -25.93 -5.01 -26.46
N HIS A 238 -25.78 -4.19 -25.43
CA HIS A 238 -25.93 -2.74 -25.44
C HIS A 238 -24.80 -2.19 -24.57
N THR A 239 -23.65 -1.88 -25.18
CA THR A 239 -22.40 -1.63 -24.48
C THR A 239 -21.86 -0.24 -24.83
N GLU A 240 -20.96 0.30 -24.03
CA GLU A 240 -20.16 1.44 -24.47
C GLU A 240 -19.18 1.02 -25.57
N MET A 241 -18.47 -0.09 -25.33
CA MET A 241 -17.36 -0.55 -26.14
C MET A 241 -17.55 -2.02 -26.57
N PHE A 242 -17.27 -2.31 -27.84
CA PHE A 242 -17.14 -3.67 -28.36
C PHE A 242 -15.72 -4.22 -28.14
N THR A 243 -15.64 -5.53 -27.84
CA THR A 243 -14.41 -6.27 -27.58
C THR A 243 -14.44 -7.66 -28.23
N ASP A 244 -13.27 -8.29 -28.39
CA ASP A 244 -13.14 -9.64 -28.98
C ASP A 244 -13.99 -10.70 -28.27
N GLY A 245 -14.14 -10.62 -26.94
CA GLY A 245 -14.95 -11.59 -26.19
C GLY A 245 -16.43 -11.58 -26.57
N MET A 246 -16.95 -10.47 -27.10
CA MET A 246 -18.32 -10.42 -27.63
C MET A 246 -18.43 -11.09 -29.00
N VAL A 247 -17.35 -11.11 -29.78
CA VAL A 247 -17.28 -11.86 -31.05
C VAL A 247 -17.33 -13.36 -30.76
N ASP A 248 -16.57 -13.82 -29.77
CA ASP A 248 -16.58 -15.24 -29.34
C ASP A 248 -17.99 -15.71 -28.97
N LEU A 249 -18.69 -14.92 -28.16
CA LEU A 249 -20.05 -15.24 -27.73
C LEU A 249 -21.07 -15.15 -28.87
N PHE A 250 -20.88 -14.26 -29.83
CA PHE A 250 -21.74 -14.17 -31.01
C PHE A 250 -21.55 -15.39 -31.93
N GLU A 251 -20.31 -15.74 -32.26
CA GLU A 251 -19.98 -16.90 -33.10
C GLU A 251 -20.40 -18.22 -32.46
N ALA A 252 -20.36 -18.31 -31.13
CA ALA A 252 -20.90 -19.45 -30.37
C ALA A 252 -22.44 -19.51 -30.34
N GLY A 253 -23.14 -18.51 -30.88
CA GLY A 253 -24.60 -18.42 -30.86
C GLY A 253 -25.21 -18.04 -29.51
N VAL A 254 -24.38 -17.62 -28.55
CA VAL A 254 -24.81 -17.17 -27.21
C VAL A 254 -25.46 -15.79 -27.31
N ILE A 255 -24.85 -14.87 -28.06
CA ILE A 255 -25.42 -13.55 -28.34
C ILE A 255 -26.31 -13.64 -29.57
N THR A 256 -27.60 -13.37 -29.40
CA THR A 256 -28.59 -13.34 -30.49
C THR A 256 -29.32 -12.00 -30.58
N GLY A 257 -29.34 -11.21 -29.49
CA GLY A 257 -30.08 -9.96 -29.39
C GLY A 257 -31.61 -10.11 -29.46
N ARG A 258 -32.15 -11.34 -29.55
CA ARG A 258 -33.59 -11.58 -29.76
C ARG A 258 -34.46 -11.18 -28.58
N ARG A 259 -33.89 -11.07 -27.39
CA ARG A 259 -34.59 -10.69 -26.15
C ARG A 259 -34.46 -9.21 -25.79
N LYS A 260 -33.63 -8.45 -26.53
CA LYS A 260 -33.53 -7.00 -26.32
C LYS A 260 -34.86 -6.29 -26.61
N THR A 261 -35.10 -5.21 -25.88
CA THR A 261 -36.25 -4.31 -26.11
C THR A 261 -35.97 -3.38 -27.27
N LEU A 262 -34.82 -2.70 -27.22
CA LEU A 262 -34.36 -1.78 -28.26
C LEU A 262 -33.38 -2.50 -29.19
N TRP A 263 -33.35 -2.11 -30.47
CA TRP A 263 -32.49 -2.72 -31.49
C TRP A 263 -32.51 -4.25 -31.45
N LYS A 264 -33.71 -4.82 -31.46
CA LYS A 264 -33.92 -6.26 -31.37
C LYS A 264 -33.16 -6.99 -32.47
N GLY A 265 -32.38 -8.01 -32.09
CA GLY A 265 -31.52 -8.77 -32.99
C GLY A 265 -30.19 -8.10 -33.35
N LYS A 266 -29.86 -6.95 -32.74
CA LYS A 266 -28.60 -6.25 -32.98
C LYS A 266 -27.79 -6.04 -31.70
N MET A 267 -26.47 -6.07 -31.86
CA MET A 267 -25.48 -5.59 -30.90
C MET A 267 -25.32 -4.09 -31.09
N VAL A 268 -25.41 -3.31 -30.00
CA VAL A 268 -25.30 -1.84 -30.04
C VAL A 268 -24.14 -1.38 -29.18
N GLY A 269 -23.33 -0.46 -29.72
CA GLY A 269 -22.15 0.10 -29.07
C GLY A 269 -21.92 1.58 -29.40
N ALA A 270 -20.98 2.24 -28.74
CA ALA A 270 -20.54 3.59 -29.10
C ALA A 270 -19.16 3.59 -29.77
N PHE A 271 -18.27 2.68 -29.37
CA PHE A 271 -16.96 2.49 -30.00
C PHE A 271 -16.48 1.04 -29.94
N ALA A 272 -15.36 0.74 -30.59
CA ALA A 272 -14.75 -0.60 -30.60
C ALA A 272 -13.24 -0.53 -30.38
N LEU A 273 -12.72 -1.45 -29.56
CA LEU A 273 -11.29 -1.60 -29.32
C LEU A 273 -10.95 -3.07 -29.08
N GLY A 274 -10.02 -3.61 -29.86
CA GLY A 274 -9.67 -5.03 -29.80
C GLY A 274 -8.62 -5.39 -30.84
N THR A 275 -8.66 -6.63 -31.31
CA THR A 275 -7.77 -7.09 -32.38
C THR A 275 -8.36 -6.86 -33.78
N LYS A 276 -7.57 -7.13 -34.81
CA LYS A 276 -8.03 -7.15 -36.20
C LYS A 276 -9.27 -8.04 -36.39
N ARG A 277 -9.40 -9.13 -35.64
CA ARG A 277 -10.57 -10.02 -35.71
C ARG A 277 -11.86 -9.29 -35.36
N LEU A 278 -11.85 -8.47 -34.31
CA LEU A 278 -12.99 -7.64 -33.96
C LEU A 278 -13.31 -6.66 -35.09
N TYR A 279 -12.32 -5.97 -35.64
CA TYR A 279 -12.53 -5.00 -36.70
C TYR A 279 -13.10 -5.66 -37.97
N ASP A 280 -12.59 -6.83 -38.35
CA ASP A 280 -13.12 -7.62 -39.47
C ASP A 280 -14.57 -8.04 -39.23
N PHE A 281 -14.91 -8.46 -38.00
CA PHE A 281 -16.28 -8.81 -37.62
C PHE A 281 -17.27 -7.63 -37.73
N LEU A 282 -16.80 -6.40 -37.47
CA LEU A 282 -17.62 -5.19 -37.53
C LEU A 282 -17.87 -4.71 -38.97
N HIS A 283 -17.00 -5.08 -39.92
CA HIS A 283 -17.06 -4.58 -41.29
C HIS A 283 -18.36 -5.01 -42.01
N ASN A 284 -19.23 -4.06 -42.34
CA ASN A 284 -20.51 -4.27 -43.04
C ASN A 284 -21.43 -5.33 -42.40
N ASN A 285 -21.37 -5.50 -41.07
CA ASN A 285 -22.15 -6.50 -40.37
C ASN A 285 -23.50 -5.93 -39.89
N LEU A 286 -24.59 -6.39 -40.51
CA LEU A 286 -25.97 -5.96 -40.18
C LEU A 286 -26.40 -6.28 -38.74
N ALA A 287 -25.71 -7.19 -38.05
CA ALA A 287 -25.98 -7.52 -36.66
C ALA A 287 -25.40 -6.49 -35.68
N VAL A 288 -24.58 -5.54 -36.13
CA VAL A 288 -23.89 -4.59 -35.26
C VAL A 288 -24.17 -3.16 -35.71
N GLU A 289 -24.46 -2.28 -34.74
CA GLU A 289 -24.58 -0.84 -34.98
C GLU A 289 -23.79 -0.06 -33.93
N LEU A 290 -23.08 0.97 -34.39
CA LEU A 290 -22.52 2.00 -33.53
C LEU A 290 -23.47 3.20 -33.52
N GLN A 291 -23.85 3.64 -32.34
CA GLN A 291 -24.74 4.77 -32.08
C GLN A 291 -24.01 5.81 -31.23
N ARG A 292 -24.43 7.08 -31.32
CA ARG A 292 -23.78 8.19 -30.61
C ARG A 292 -23.68 7.92 -29.11
N GLY A 293 -22.60 8.37 -28.46
CA GLY A 293 -22.41 8.24 -27.01
C GLY A 293 -23.57 8.84 -26.21
N CYS A 294 -24.15 9.94 -26.67
CA CYS A 294 -25.32 10.57 -26.07
C CYS A 294 -26.61 9.72 -26.12
N VAL A 295 -26.63 8.66 -26.93
CA VAL A 295 -27.73 7.68 -27.02
C VAL A 295 -27.34 6.38 -26.34
N THR A 296 -26.18 5.82 -26.71
CA THR A 296 -25.72 4.52 -26.21
C THR A 296 -25.49 4.53 -24.70
N ASN A 297 -24.92 5.63 -24.18
CA ASN A 297 -24.59 5.75 -22.78
C ASN A 297 -25.66 6.50 -21.97
N ASP A 298 -26.77 6.95 -22.56
CA ASP A 298 -27.83 7.60 -21.78
C ASP A 298 -28.49 6.59 -20.82
N PRO A 299 -28.45 6.80 -19.48
CA PRO A 299 -29.10 5.92 -18.52
C PRO A 299 -30.59 5.69 -18.79
N TYR A 300 -31.28 6.64 -19.45
CA TYR A 300 -32.66 6.47 -19.89
C TYR A 300 -32.78 5.41 -20.99
N VAL A 301 -31.95 5.48 -22.03
CA VAL A 301 -31.95 4.51 -23.14
C VAL A 301 -31.50 3.12 -22.65
N ILE A 302 -30.44 3.06 -21.85
CA ILE A 302 -29.94 1.81 -21.26
C ILE A 302 -31.04 1.12 -20.45
N GLY A 303 -31.76 1.89 -19.62
CA GLY A 303 -32.83 1.39 -18.76
C GLY A 303 -34.06 0.85 -19.49
N GLN A 304 -34.17 1.03 -20.80
CA GLN A 304 -35.25 0.45 -21.60
C GLN A 304 -34.95 -0.99 -22.04
N ASN A 305 -33.68 -1.43 -21.99
CA ASN A 305 -33.30 -2.78 -22.39
C ASN A 305 -33.77 -3.82 -21.35
N TYR A 306 -34.16 -5.00 -21.83
CA TYR A 306 -34.58 -6.11 -20.98
C TYR A 306 -33.37 -6.70 -20.25
N ARG A 307 -33.49 -6.86 -18.91
CA ARG A 307 -32.46 -7.48 -18.06
C ARG A 307 -31.06 -6.94 -18.33
N MET A 308 -30.93 -5.63 -18.32
CA MET A 308 -29.66 -4.97 -18.57
C MET A 308 -28.70 -5.24 -17.41
N VAL A 309 -27.55 -5.86 -17.69
CA VAL A 309 -26.48 -6.09 -16.73
C VAL A 309 -25.25 -5.30 -17.20
N SER A 310 -24.83 -4.35 -16.37
CA SER A 310 -23.60 -3.59 -16.57
C SER A 310 -22.53 -4.11 -15.63
N VAL A 311 -21.33 -4.34 -16.15
CA VAL A 311 -20.17 -4.74 -15.35
C VAL A 311 -19.01 -3.79 -15.59
N ASN A 312 -18.57 -3.15 -14.52
CA ASN A 312 -17.47 -2.19 -14.52
C ASN A 312 -16.42 -2.55 -13.45
N THR A 313 -15.20 -2.06 -13.61
CA THR A 313 -14.11 -2.29 -12.65
C THR A 313 -13.81 -1.06 -11.80
N ALA A 314 -13.21 -1.26 -10.62
CA ALA A 314 -12.85 -0.18 -9.70
C ALA A 314 -11.45 -0.35 -9.10
N ILE A 315 -10.91 0.75 -8.57
CA ILE A 315 -9.64 0.79 -7.81
C ILE A 315 -9.90 0.52 -6.33
N GLN A 316 -10.90 1.20 -5.74
CA GLN A 316 -11.28 1.06 -4.34
C GLN A 316 -12.80 1.10 -4.15
N VAL A 317 -13.28 0.38 -3.15
CA VAL A 317 -14.65 0.53 -2.60
C VAL A 317 -14.55 0.70 -1.09
N ASP A 318 -15.19 1.73 -0.54
CA ASP A 318 -15.20 1.95 0.91
C ASP A 318 -16.38 1.28 1.63
N LEU A 319 -16.38 1.26 2.97
CA LEU A 319 -17.44 0.62 3.76
C LEU A 319 -18.80 1.34 3.72
N LEU A 320 -18.86 2.58 3.20
CA LEU A 320 -20.13 3.24 2.88
C LEU A 320 -20.69 2.73 1.53
N GLY A 321 -19.86 2.04 0.74
CA GLY A 321 -20.14 1.58 -0.60
C GLY A 321 -19.85 2.65 -1.65
N GLN A 322 -19.01 3.65 -1.38
CA GLN A 322 -18.53 4.57 -2.41
C GLN A 322 -17.46 3.88 -3.26
N VAL A 323 -17.49 4.12 -4.57
CA VAL A 323 -16.58 3.48 -5.54
C VAL A 323 -15.65 4.55 -6.12
N CYS A 324 -14.35 4.27 -6.14
CA CYS A 324 -13.34 5.07 -6.84
C CYS A 324 -12.71 4.23 -7.95
N SER A 325 -12.77 4.73 -9.18
CA SER A 325 -12.26 4.02 -10.38
C SER A 325 -11.25 4.83 -11.18
N GLN A 326 -11.10 6.13 -10.89
CA GLN A 326 -10.36 7.08 -11.75
C GLN A 326 -9.13 7.72 -11.12
N SER A 327 -8.90 7.53 -9.82
CA SER A 327 -7.80 8.18 -9.09
C SER A 327 -7.19 7.28 -8.02
N ILE A 328 -5.96 7.58 -7.62
CA ILE A 328 -5.27 6.97 -6.48
C ILE A 328 -4.89 8.09 -5.52
N GLY A 329 -5.68 8.25 -4.45
CA GLY A 329 -5.65 9.48 -3.65
C GLY A 329 -5.87 10.70 -4.57
N PRO A 330 -5.11 11.79 -4.44
CA PRO A 330 -5.30 12.99 -5.27
C PRO A 330 -4.75 12.85 -6.69
N ARG A 331 -4.10 11.73 -7.04
CA ARG A 331 -3.49 11.55 -8.37
C ARG A 331 -4.49 10.93 -9.32
N HIS A 332 -4.83 11.67 -10.37
CA HIS A 332 -5.66 11.16 -11.45
C HIS A 332 -4.98 10.00 -12.19
N PHE A 333 -5.74 8.98 -12.54
CA PHE A 333 -5.23 7.71 -13.09
C PHE A 333 -5.87 7.33 -14.43
N SER A 334 -7.18 7.48 -14.59
CA SER A 334 -7.93 7.10 -15.79
C SER A 334 -9.05 8.10 -16.11
N GLY A 335 -10.30 7.78 -15.82
CA GLY A 335 -11.47 8.61 -16.08
C GLY A 335 -12.74 7.84 -15.73
N THR A 336 -13.85 8.56 -15.54
CA THR A 336 -15.17 7.95 -15.27
C THR A 336 -15.63 7.01 -16.38
N GLY A 337 -15.38 7.38 -17.64
CA GLY A 337 -16.05 6.76 -18.80
C GLY A 337 -17.57 6.77 -18.62
N GLY A 338 -18.27 5.79 -19.20
CA GLY A 338 -19.68 5.55 -18.97
C GLY A 338 -19.98 4.65 -17.77
N GLN A 339 -19.06 4.51 -16.81
CA GLN A 339 -19.25 3.62 -15.68
C GLN A 339 -20.53 3.96 -14.90
N LEU A 340 -20.66 5.22 -14.47
CA LEU A 340 -21.85 5.66 -13.72
C LEU A 340 -23.12 5.59 -14.58
N ASP A 341 -22.98 5.90 -15.87
CA ASP A 341 -24.06 5.91 -16.83
C ASP A 341 -24.70 4.52 -17.01
N THR A 342 -23.86 3.53 -17.32
CA THR A 342 -24.25 2.14 -17.51
C THR A 342 -24.74 1.50 -16.21
N HIS A 343 -24.12 1.84 -15.08
CA HIS A 343 -24.51 1.36 -13.77
C HIS A 343 -25.90 1.87 -13.34
N ARG A 344 -26.20 3.16 -13.57
CA ARG A 344 -27.53 3.74 -13.34
C ARG A 344 -28.56 3.22 -14.34
N GLY A 345 -28.18 3.12 -15.61
CA GLY A 345 -29.06 2.62 -16.66
C GLY A 345 -29.49 1.17 -16.41
N ALA A 346 -28.56 0.30 -16.03
CA ALA A 346 -28.86 -1.09 -15.71
C ALA A 346 -29.86 -1.21 -14.55
N GLN A 347 -29.74 -0.39 -13.52
CA GLN A 347 -30.68 -0.40 -12.38
C GLN A 347 -32.09 0.08 -12.70
N ARG A 348 -32.27 0.81 -13.82
CA ARG A 348 -33.58 1.25 -14.34
C ARG A 348 -34.26 0.17 -15.18
N ALA A 349 -33.49 -0.77 -15.73
CA ALA A 349 -34.02 -1.86 -16.52
C ALA A 349 -34.83 -2.85 -15.66
N PRO A 350 -35.90 -3.45 -16.21
CA PRO A 350 -36.58 -4.56 -15.55
C PRO A 350 -35.59 -5.70 -15.25
N GLU A 351 -35.49 -6.07 -13.98
CA GLU A 351 -34.56 -7.09 -13.47
C GLU A 351 -33.07 -6.80 -13.81
N GLY A 352 -32.74 -5.55 -14.13
CA GLY A 352 -31.38 -5.14 -14.45
C GLY A 352 -30.51 -4.92 -13.22
N ARG A 353 -29.19 -4.93 -13.42
CA ARG A 353 -28.19 -4.91 -12.35
C ARG A 353 -26.94 -4.15 -12.75
N GLY A 354 -26.49 -3.25 -11.88
CA GLY A 354 -25.17 -2.63 -11.97
C GLY A 354 -24.15 -3.37 -11.10
N ILE A 355 -23.05 -3.83 -11.69
CA ILE A 355 -22.01 -4.61 -11.00
C ILE A 355 -20.68 -3.88 -11.05
N ILE A 356 -20.07 -3.68 -9.87
CA ILE A 356 -18.70 -3.22 -9.70
C ILE A 356 -17.82 -4.40 -9.31
N ALA A 357 -16.80 -4.68 -10.10
CA ALA A 357 -15.90 -5.81 -9.91
C ALA A 357 -14.47 -5.34 -9.62
N LEU A 358 -13.84 -5.92 -8.61
CA LEU A 358 -12.44 -5.63 -8.29
C LEU A 358 -11.79 -6.81 -7.60
N ARG A 359 -10.49 -7.00 -7.82
CA ARG A 359 -9.69 -7.90 -6.97
C ARG A 359 -9.70 -7.33 -5.56
N SER A 360 -9.82 -8.17 -4.54
CA SER A 360 -9.90 -7.74 -3.13
C SER A 360 -8.60 -7.13 -2.60
N THR A 361 -7.49 -7.32 -3.35
CA THR A 361 -6.17 -6.76 -3.05
C THR A 361 -5.45 -6.24 -4.30
N ALA A 362 -4.48 -5.35 -4.07
CA ALA A 362 -3.54 -4.81 -5.03
C ALA A 362 -2.08 -4.98 -4.52
N ARG A 363 -1.09 -4.67 -5.38
CA ARG A 363 0.35 -4.81 -5.09
C ARG A 363 0.70 -6.16 -4.46
N ASN A 364 0.36 -7.24 -5.16
CA ASN A 364 0.63 -8.63 -4.75
C ASN A 364 0.09 -8.96 -3.34
N GLY A 365 -1.15 -8.58 -3.04
CA GLY A 365 -1.80 -8.89 -1.76
C GLY A 365 -1.50 -7.90 -0.62
N SER A 366 -0.56 -6.98 -0.79
CA SER A 366 -0.10 -6.10 0.30
C SER A 366 -1.05 -4.92 0.60
N VAL A 367 -1.98 -4.61 -0.30
CA VAL A 367 -2.94 -3.49 -0.17
C VAL A 367 -4.35 -4.01 -0.40
N SER A 368 -5.30 -3.70 0.47
CA SER A 368 -6.71 -4.02 0.22
C SER A 368 -7.37 -2.99 -0.68
N THR A 369 -8.28 -3.44 -1.54
CA THR A 369 -9.12 -2.57 -2.38
C THR A 369 -10.50 -2.30 -1.76
N ILE A 370 -10.92 -3.13 -0.80
CA ILE A 370 -12.01 -2.78 0.12
C ILE A 370 -11.39 -2.02 1.29
N VAL A 371 -11.82 -0.78 1.51
CA VAL A 371 -11.19 0.15 2.46
C VAL A 371 -12.21 0.72 3.46
N PRO A 372 -11.81 1.19 4.65
CA PRO A 372 -12.73 1.80 5.59
C PRO A 372 -13.38 3.07 5.03
N ILE A 373 -12.54 3.93 4.46
CA ILE A 373 -12.87 5.15 3.74
C ILE A 373 -11.96 5.21 2.51
N LEU A 374 -12.43 5.81 1.43
CA LEU A 374 -11.59 6.06 0.25
C LEU A 374 -10.34 6.88 0.66
N ASP A 375 -9.23 6.66 -0.03
CA ASP A 375 -7.99 7.38 0.25
C ASP A 375 -8.18 8.89 0.15
N HIS A 376 -7.44 9.66 0.97
CA HIS A 376 -7.56 11.11 0.95
C HIS A 376 -7.29 11.68 -0.45
N GLY A 377 -8.23 12.47 -0.97
CA GLY A 377 -8.17 13.05 -2.31
C GLY A 377 -8.70 12.13 -3.43
N ALA A 378 -9.08 10.88 -3.13
CA ALA A 378 -9.67 9.99 -4.11
C ALA A 378 -11.03 10.51 -4.60
N GLU A 379 -11.24 10.46 -5.91
CA GLU A 379 -12.43 10.89 -6.61
C GLU A 379 -13.50 9.79 -6.58
N VAL A 380 -14.68 10.11 -6.07
CA VAL A 380 -15.84 9.20 -6.10
C VAL A 380 -16.35 9.10 -7.54
N THR A 381 -16.32 7.90 -8.11
CA THR A 381 -16.82 7.61 -9.47
C THR A 381 -18.29 7.15 -9.43
N VAL A 382 -18.62 6.20 -8.55
CA VAL A 382 -20.02 5.81 -8.28
C VAL A 382 -20.30 6.10 -6.82
N ALA A 383 -21.20 7.05 -6.59
CA ALA A 383 -21.58 7.45 -5.25
C ALA A 383 -22.39 6.35 -4.55
N SER A 384 -22.33 6.31 -3.22
CA SER A 384 -22.86 5.19 -2.43
C SER A 384 -24.35 4.93 -2.65
N GLN A 385 -25.15 5.96 -2.92
CA GLN A 385 -26.57 5.83 -3.25
C GLN A 385 -26.85 5.13 -4.59
N ASP A 386 -25.89 5.14 -5.51
CA ASP A 386 -26.01 4.53 -6.83
C ASP A 386 -25.44 3.11 -6.87
N VAL A 387 -24.62 2.69 -5.89
CA VAL A 387 -24.01 1.36 -5.91
C VAL A 387 -25.02 0.25 -5.64
N ASP A 388 -25.02 -0.72 -6.54
CA ASP A 388 -25.91 -1.87 -6.55
C ASP A 388 -25.17 -3.12 -6.04
N THR A 389 -24.28 -3.69 -6.84
CA THR A 389 -23.58 -4.94 -6.50
C THR A 389 -22.06 -4.77 -6.59
N VAL A 390 -21.33 -5.31 -5.61
CA VAL A 390 -19.85 -5.37 -5.62
C VAL A 390 -19.39 -6.82 -5.60
N VAL A 391 -18.40 -7.18 -6.42
CA VAL A 391 -17.88 -8.55 -6.54
C VAL A 391 -16.35 -8.57 -6.43
N THR A 392 -15.84 -9.49 -5.62
CA THR A 392 -14.41 -9.85 -5.56
C THR A 392 -14.25 -11.35 -5.76
N GLU A 393 -13.00 -11.84 -5.75
CA GLU A 393 -12.68 -13.27 -5.77
C GLU A 393 -13.19 -14.03 -4.53
N PHE A 394 -13.70 -13.33 -3.51
CA PHE A 394 -14.27 -13.93 -2.29
C PHE A 394 -15.80 -13.94 -2.26
N GLY A 395 -16.48 -13.36 -3.26
CA GLY A 395 -17.93 -13.46 -3.40
C GLY A 395 -18.60 -12.16 -3.83
N VAL A 396 -19.93 -12.12 -3.59
CA VAL A 396 -20.84 -11.06 -4.04
C VAL A 396 -21.42 -10.32 -2.84
N ALA A 397 -21.42 -8.98 -2.89
CA ALA A 397 -22.09 -8.10 -1.94
C ALA A 397 -23.14 -7.24 -2.66
N GLU A 398 -24.42 -7.54 -2.43
CA GLU A 398 -25.55 -6.74 -2.93
C GLU A 398 -25.86 -5.62 -1.93
N LEU A 399 -25.65 -4.35 -2.32
CA LEU A 399 -25.68 -3.19 -1.42
C LEU A 399 -26.97 -2.37 -1.54
N ARG A 400 -27.74 -2.55 -2.62
CA ARG A 400 -28.94 -1.75 -2.87
C ARG A 400 -29.95 -1.90 -1.74
N GLY A 401 -30.39 -0.76 -1.18
CA GLY A 401 -31.35 -0.74 -0.07
C GLY A 401 -30.77 -1.08 1.32
N LEU A 402 -29.50 -1.53 1.40
CA LEU A 402 -28.85 -1.82 2.68
C LEU A 402 -28.43 -0.53 3.41
N SER A 403 -28.57 -0.55 4.74
CA SER A 403 -28.01 0.47 5.63
C SER A 403 -26.47 0.45 5.61
N VAL A 404 -25.82 1.54 6.04
CA VAL A 404 -24.33 1.59 6.14
C VAL A 404 -23.76 0.42 6.94
N LYS A 405 -24.46 -0.02 7.99
CA LYS A 405 -24.06 -1.19 8.78
C LYS A 405 -24.07 -2.48 7.95
N GLU A 406 -25.17 -2.74 7.27
CA GLU A 406 -25.32 -3.96 6.44
C GLU A 406 -24.37 -3.93 5.24
N ARG A 407 -24.16 -2.76 4.63
CA ARG A 407 -23.17 -2.56 3.56
C ARG A 407 -21.76 -2.88 4.01
N ALA A 408 -21.34 -2.31 5.15
CA ALA A 408 -20.00 -2.56 5.69
C ALA A 408 -19.78 -4.06 5.95
N GLU A 409 -20.77 -4.75 6.53
CA GLU A 409 -20.70 -6.19 6.77
C GLU A 409 -20.61 -7.00 5.47
N ALA A 410 -21.43 -6.68 4.45
CA ALA A 410 -21.42 -7.34 3.16
C ALA A 410 -20.07 -7.14 2.44
N LEU A 411 -19.53 -5.92 2.44
CA LEU A 411 -18.24 -5.60 1.85
C LEU A 411 -17.07 -6.27 2.57
N ILE A 412 -17.09 -6.33 3.90
CA ILE A 412 -16.09 -7.04 4.69
C ILE A 412 -16.13 -8.54 4.41
N ALA A 413 -17.32 -9.12 4.18
CA ALA A 413 -17.46 -10.53 3.86
C ALA A 413 -16.76 -10.92 2.54
N ILE A 414 -16.72 -10.00 1.56
CA ILE A 414 -16.04 -10.19 0.27
C ILE A 414 -14.65 -9.56 0.23
N ALA A 415 -14.16 -8.96 1.32
CA ALA A 415 -12.76 -8.53 1.40
C ALA A 415 -11.82 -9.73 1.59
N HIS A 416 -10.53 -9.54 1.26
CA HIS A 416 -9.51 -10.55 1.54
C HIS A 416 -9.45 -10.87 3.04
N PRO A 417 -9.39 -12.16 3.45
CA PRO A 417 -9.43 -12.58 4.85
C PRO A 417 -8.49 -11.79 5.78
N ASP A 418 -7.25 -11.54 5.34
CA ASP A 418 -6.22 -10.83 6.10
C ASP A 418 -6.61 -9.39 6.48
N PHE A 419 -7.50 -8.75 5.72
CA PHE A 419 -7.92 -7.37 5.95
C PHE A 419 -9.27 -7.25 6.66
N ARG A 420 -10.04 -8.33 6.80
CA ARG A 420 -11.36 -8.29 7.46
C ARG A 420 -11.30 -7.82 8.91
N PRO A 421 -10.36 -8.29 9.76
CA PRO A 421 -10.24 -7.78 11.12
C PRO A 421 -9.94 -6.28 11.15
N TRP A 422 -9.00 -5.83 10.31
CA TRP A 422 -8.62 -4.42 10.20
C TRP A 422 -9.79 -3.53 9.75
N LEU A 423 -10.58 -3.97 8.77
CA LEU A 423 -11.77 -3.24 8.31
C LEU A 423 -12.81 -3.07 9.42
N ARG A 424 -13.01 -4.10 10.25
CA ARG A 424 -13.92 -4.05 11.40
C ARG A 424 -13.42 -3.07 12.47
N ASP A 425 -12.13 -3.11 12.76
CA ASP A 425 -11.49 -2.21 13.71
C ASP A 425 -11.63 -0.75 13.25
N GLU A 426 -11.37 -0.48 11.97
CA GLU A 426 -11.48 0.86 11.39
C GLU A 426 -12.93 1.35 11.29
N MET A 427 -13.88 0.47 10.94
CA MET A 427 -15.31 0.78 10.97
C MET A 427 -15.74 1.29 12.35
N ALA A 428 -15.27 0.65 13.41
CA ALA A 428 -15.53 1.06 14.79
C ALA A 428 -14.77 2.34 15.18
N ARG A 429 -13.48 2.46 14.81
CA ARG A 429 -12.62 3.62 15.12
C ARG A 429 -13.14 4.91 14.50
N LEU A 430 -13.60 4.83 13.25
CA LEU A 430 -14.12 5.95 12.47
C LEU A 430 -15.59 6.24 12.76
N ALA A 431 -16.24 5.43 13.60
CA ALA A 431 -17.67 5.51 13.89
C ALA A 431 -18.54 5.50 12.61
N ILE A 432 -18.10 4.75 11.58
CA ILE A 432 -18.86 4.56 10.33
C ILE A 432 -20.24 3.98 10.63
N VAL A 433 -20.29 3.03 11.56
CA VAL A 433 -21.52 2.55 12.17
C VAL A 433 -21.60 3.13 13.58
N PRO A 434 -22.59 4.00 13.88
CA PRO A 434 -22.73 4.57 15.21
C PRO A 434 -23.02 3.46 16.22
N LYS A 435 -22.36 3.55 17.38
CA LYS A 435 -22.76 2.73 18.54
C LYS A 435 -24.09 3.28 19.03
N ALA A 436 -25.15 2.47 19.02
CA ALA A 436 -26.43 2.88 19.58
C ALA A 436 -26.25 3.33 21.04
N SER A 437 -26.52 4.60 21.32
CA SER A 437 -26.64 5.13 22.68
C SER A 437 -27.89 6.00 22.76
N MET A 438 -28.79 5.68 23.69
CA MET A 438 -29.96 6.49 24.04
C MET A 438 -29.68 7.16 25.39
N PRO A 439 -29.85 8.48 25.54
CA PRO A 439 -29.74 9.13 26.85
C PRO A 439 -30.83 8.59 27.80
N GLY A 440 -30.42 7.99 28.91
CA GLY A 440 -31.34 7.49 29.94
C GLY A 440 -31.92 6.09 29.70
N VAL A 441 -31.66 5.45 28.56
CA VAL A 441 -32.02 4.04 28.32
C VAL A 441 -30.77 3.28 27.87
N SER A 442 -30.19 2.53 28.82
CA SER A 442 -29.24 1.47 28.52
C SER A 442 -29.98 0.32 27.82
N LEU A 443 -30.12 0.39 26.49
CA LEU A 443 -30.33 -0.85 25.74
C LEU A 443 -29.07 -1.69 25.96
N PRO A 444 -29.20 -2.97 26.35
CA PRO A 444 -28.02 -3.80 26.52
C PRO A 444 -27.34 -3.85 25.16
N ALA A 445 -26.19 -3.20 25.04
CA ALA A 445 -25.21 -3.68 24.09
C ALA A 445 -25.15 -5.20 24.34
N ARG A 446 -25.03 -6.00 23.28
CA ARG A 446 -24.34 -7.27 23.45
C ARG A 446 -22.89 -6.91 23.77
N GLN A 447 -22.66 -6.40 24.98
CA GLN A 447 -21.45 -6.61 25.71
C GLN A 447 -21.25 -8.12 25.61
N PRO A 448 -20.11 -8.61 25.10
CA PRO A 448 -19.65 -9.89 25.60
C PRO A 448 -19.80 -9.76 27.11
N ALA A 449 -20.57 -10.66 27.74
CA ALA A 449 -20.74 -10.65 29.19
C ALA A 449 -19.38 -10.30 29.79
N PRO A 450 -19.27 -9.27 30.66
CA PRO A 450 -17.99 -8.80 31.18
C PRO A 450 -17.20 -10.04 31.57
N ALA A 451 -16.16 -10.34 30.79
CA ALA A 451 -15.43 -11.57 30.99
C ALA A 451 -14.91 -11.45 32.42
N PRO A 452 -15.26 -12.40 33.32
CA PRO A 452 -14.97 -12.26 34.73
C PRO A 452 -13.49 -11.97 34.93
N ALA A 453 -13.14 -11.34 36.06
CA ALA A 453 -11.74 -11.22 36.42
C ALA A 453 -11.11 -12.63 36.41
N THR A 454 -10.23 -12.86 35.45
CA THR A 454 -9.65 -14.19 35.19
C THR A 454 -8.29 -14.36 35.87
N GLY A 455 -7.72 -13.28 36.43
CA GLY A 455 -6.47 -13.31 37.19
C GLY A 455 -6.03 -11.94 37.68
N PRO A 456 -4.92 -11.86 38.43
CA PRO A 456 -4.33 -10.59 38.88
C PRO A 456 -4.14 -9.62 37.72
N GLY A 457 -4.63 -8.39 37.87
CA GLY A 457 -4.46 -7.34 36.86
C GLY A 457 -5.40 -7.42 35.67
N VAL A 458 -6.30 -8.41 35.63
CA VAL A 458 -7.31 -8.55 34.59
C VAL A 458 -8.68 -8.27 35.18
N THR A 459 -9.29 -7.18 34.74
CA THR A 459 -10.69 -6.86 35.05
C THR A 459 -11.56 -7.17 33.83
N ALA A 460 -12.87 -6.89 33.93
CA ALA A 460 -13.76 -6.96 32.78
C ALA A 460 -13.35 -6.02 31.62
N THR A 461 -12.61 -4.95 31.92
CA THR A 461 -12.32 -3.87 30.97
C THR A 461 -10.85 -3.55 30.80
N THR A 462 -9.96 -4.11 31.64
CA THR A 462 -8.57 -3.67 31.74
C THR A 462 -7.62 -4.85 31.92
N ILE A 463 -6.45 -4.78 31.30
CA ILE A 463 -5.27 -5.61 31.56
C ILE A 463 -4.17 -4.66 32.06
N ARG A 464 -3.80 -4.76 33.32
CA ARG A 464 -2.74 -3.95 33.93
C ARG A 464 -1.40 -4.61 33.71
N LEU A 465 -0.47 -3.89 33.13
CA LEU A 465 0.93 -4.27 32.95
C LEU A 465 1.78 -3.34 33.81
N GLY A 466 2.89 -3.86 34.32
CA GLY A 466 3.86 -3.08 35.09
C GLY A 466 5.20 -3.01 34.39
N THR A 467 5.98 -1.99 34.71
CA THR A 467 7.40 -1.93 34.38
C THR A 467 8.11 -0.99 35.34
N PHE A 468 9.41 -1.17 35.50
CA PHE A 468 10.27 -0.24 36.20
C PHE A 468 11.39 0.19 35.26
N ALA A 469 11.63 1.50 35.20
CA ALA A 469 12.58 2.11 34.28
C ALA A 469 13.19 3.36 34.91
N ASP A 470 14.29 3.85 34.36
CA ASP A 470 14.87 5.12 34.78
C ASP A 470 14.14 6.24 34.03
N LEU A 471 13.27 6.97 34.72
CA LEU A 471 12.58 8.15 34.19
C LEU A 471 13.29 9.44 34.60
N SER A 472 14.18 9.36 35.59
CA SER A 472 15.05 10.42 36.07
C SER A 472 16.52 9.95 36.20
N GLY A 473 17.42 10.89 36.47
CA GLY A 473 18.85 10.60 36.62
C GLY A 473 19.59 10.39 35.29
N ALA A 474 20.83 9.89 35.37
CA ALA A 474 21.75 9.81 34.24
C ALA A 474 21.30 8.88 33.11
N ASN A 475 20.45 7.89 33.41
CA ASN A 475 19.94 6.90 32.46
C ASN A 475 18.54 7.23 31.92
N ALA A 476 17.94 8.36 32.31
CA ALA A 476 16.60 8.76 31.89
C ALA A 476 16.38 8.71 30.36
N PRO A 477 17.34 9.10 29.49
CA PRO A 477 17.14 9.00 28.04
C PRO A 477 16.82 7.57 27.57
N ILE A 478 17.42 6.55 28.18
CA ILE A 478 17.21 5.14 27.82
C ILE A 478 15.83 4.68 28.26
N GLY A 479 15.48 4.92 29.53
CA GLY A 479 14.19 4.52 30.09
C GLY A 479 13.01 5.22 29.44
N LEU A 480 13.12 6.53 29.16
CA LEU A 480 12.11 7.30 28.44
C LEU A 480 11.93 6.84 27.00
N ALA A 481 13.01 6.56 26.27
CA ALA A 481 12.91 6.05 24.90
C ALA A 481 12.18 4.70 24.87
N CYS A 482 12.56 3.77 25.75
CA CYS A 482 11.87 2.49 25.89
C CYS A 482 10.37 2.70 26.23
N TYR A 483 10.08 3.61 27.17
CA TYR A 483 8.72 4.00 27.56
C TYR A 483 7.85 4.45 26.41
N ARG A 484 8.39 5.37 25.61
CA ARG A 484 7.69 5.91 24.45
C ARG A 484 7.41 4.81 23.42
N GLY A 485 8.34 3.87 23.26
CA GLY A 485 8.19 2.69 22.39
C GLY A 485 6.98 1.83 22.72
N TYR A 486 6.94 1.22 23.91
CA TYR A 486 5.81 0.35 24.27
C TYR A 486 4.50 1.13 24.42
N SER A 487 4.54 2.36 24.94
CA SER A 487 3.33 3.16 25.16
C SER A 487 2.67 3.53 23.83
N ALA A 488 3.44 3.91 22.80
CA ALA A 488 2.91 4.19 21.46
C ALA A 488 2.15 2.98 20.89
N TYR A 489 2.67 1.76 21.11
CA TYR A 489 2.01 0.53 20.65
C TYR A 489 0.75 0.19 21.46
N TYR A 490 0.80 0.24 22.81
CA TYR A 490 -0.37 -0.05 23.63
C TYR A 490 -1.49 0.97 23.41
N ARG A 491 -1.17 2.26 23.27
CA ARG A 491 -2.15 3.27 22.87
C ARG A 491 -2.72 2.97 21.48
N ALA A 492 -1.87 2.50 20.56
CA ALA A 492 -2.20 1.77 19.33
C ALA A 492 -3.42 0.85 19.48
N VAL A 493 -3.17 -0.20 20.27
CA VAL A 493 -4.09 -1.31 20.53
C VAL A 493 -5.35 -0.87 21.27
N ASN A 494 -5.22 0.01 22.25
CA ASN A 494 -6.34 0.55 23.02
C ASN A 494 -7.33 1.32 22.15
N ARG A 495 -6.83 2.16 21.24
CA ARG A 495 -7.65 2.85 20.24
C ARG A 495 -8.36 1.90 19.28
N ALA A 496 -7.78 0.72 19.04
CA ALA A 496 -8.38 -0.38 18.27
C ALA A 496 -9.31 -1.28 19.11
N GLY A 497 -9.69 -0.87 20.32
CA GLY A 497 -10.63 -1.62 21.18
C GLY A 497 -9.98 -2.52 22.23
N GLY A 498 -8.65 -2.52 22.33
CA GLY A 498 -7.92 -3.30 23.32
C GLY A 498 -7.70 -4.76 22.91
N VAL A 499 -7.43 -5.63 23.87
CA VAL A 499 -7.27 -7.08 23.65
C VAL A 499 -8.42 -7.81 24.32
N HIS A 500 -9.18 -8.59 23.55
CA HIS A 500 -10.38 -9.29 24.03
C HIS A 500 -11.36 -8.34 24.75
N GLY A 501 -11.53 -7.12 24.23
CA GLY A 501 -12.40 -6.08 24.80
C GLY A 501 -11.81 -5.34 26.02
N ARG A 502 -10.56 -5.63 26.42
CA ARG A 502 -9.91 -5.01 27.57
C ARG A 502 -8.82 -4.03 27.14
N GLN A 503 -8.82 -2.84 27.72
CA GLN A 503 -7.79 -1.83 27.54
C GLN A 503 -6.51 -2.23 28.27
N ILE A 504 -5.36 -1.98 27.67
CA ILE A 504 -4.06 -2.18 28.29
C ILE A 504 -3.70 -0.93 29.08
N GLU A 505 -3.51 -1.08 30.38
CA GLU A 505 -3.01 -0.03 31.27
C GLU A 505 -1.57 -0.38 31.64
N LEU A 506 -0.62 0.53 31.40
CA LEU A 506 0.76 0.32 31.78
C LEU A 506 1.16 1.25 32.92
N ILE A 507 1.60 0.66 34.02
CA ILE A 507 2.07 1.34 35.22
C ILE A 507 3.60 1.31 35.22
N VAL A 508 4.23 2.45 35.46
CA VAL A 508 5.67 2.63 35.38
C VAL A 508 6.18 3.20 36.70
N GLU A 509 7.16 2.53 37.30
CA GLU A 509 7.88 3.02 38.47
C GLU A 509 9.26 3.55 38.07
N ASP A 510 9.61 4.75 38.54
CA ASP A 510 10.94 5.30 38.39
C ASP A 510 11.86 4.75 39.48
N VAL A 511 13.00 4.16 39.07
CA VAL A 511 13.91 3.46 40.00
C VAL A 511 15.32 4.05 40.03
N ALA A 512 15.60 5.08 39.21
CA ALA A 512 16.87 5.81 39.17
C ALA A 512 18.13 4.91 39.22
N PHE A 513 18.06 3.75 38.57
CA PHE A 513 19.09 2.70 38.53
C PHE A 513 19.52 2.14 39.89
N ASP A 514 18.64 2.14 40.89
CA ASP A 514 18.90 1.57 42.22
C ASP A 514 18.23 0.19 42.42
N PRO A 515 18.99 -0.89 42.70
CA PRO A 515 18.42 -2.22 42.92
C PRO A 515 17.43 -2.33 44.09
N THR A 516 17.59 -1.51 45.14
CA THR A 516 16.68 -1.50 46.29
C THR A 516 15.34 -0.90 45.91
N GLN A 517 15.36 0.24 45.19
CA GLN A 517 14.16 0.85 44.62
C GLN A 517 13.46 -0.08 43.63
N ALA A 518 14.22 -0.79 42.78
CA ALA A 518 13.65 -1.79 41.87
C ALA A 518 12.90 -2.91 42.58
N LYS A 519 13.44 -3.40 43.72
CA LYS A 519 12.74 -4.39 44.56
C LYS A 519 11.44 -3.85 45.14
N LEU A 520 11.46 -2.63 45.68
CA LEU A 520 10.27 -1.97 46.22
C LEU A 520 9.22 -1.71 45.14
N ALA A 521 9.65 -1.26 43.95
CA ALA A 521 8.79 -1.05 42.79
C ALA A 521 8.14 -2.36 42.31
N ALA A 522 8.91 -3.45 42.20
CA ALA A 522 8.37 -4.76 41.83
C ALA A 522 7.35 -5.27 42.87
N MET A 523 7.60 -5.08 44.16
CA MET A 523 6.64 -5.41 45.22
C MET A 523 5.38 -4.58 45.11
N LYS A 524 5.48 -3.26 44.93
CA LYS A 524 4.33 -2.35 44.74
C LYS A 524 3.49 -2.75 43.53
N LEU A 525 4.11 -2.93 42.36
CA LEU A 525 3.42 -3.32 41.13
C LEU A 525 2.64 -4.64 41.29
N VAL A 526 3.22 -5.61 41.99
CA VAL A 526 2.61 -6.94 42.17
C VAL A 526 1.58 -6.96 43.29
N GLU A 527 1.88 -6.36 44.45
CA GLU A 527 1.06 -6.47 45.66
C GLU A 527 -0.02 -5.40 45.75
N HIS A 528 0.27 -4.17 45.32
CA HIS A 528 -0.67 -3.05 45.37
C HIS A 528 -1.41 -2.88 44.05
N ASP A 529 -0.66 -2.71 42.95
CA ASP A 529 -1.26 -2.39 41.65
C ASP A 529 -1.80 -3.64 40.92
N LYS A 530 -1.47 -4.81 41.46
CA LYS A 530 -1.90 -6.13 40.99
C LYS A 530 -1.63 -6.33 39.50
N VAL A 531 -0.48 -5.94 38.97
CA VAL A 531 -0.20 -6.06 37.54
C VAL A 531 -0.21 -7.53 37.07
N PHE A 532 -0.69 -7.75 35.84
CA PHE A 532 -0.75 -9.05 35.19
C PHE A 532 0.64 -9.58 34.83
N ALA A 533 1.49 -8.73 34.26
CA ALA A 533 2.86 -9.05 33.86
C ALA A 533 3.78 -7.82 34.02
N ILE A 534 5.09 -8.08 34.12
CA ILE A 534 6.14 -7.06 34.06
C ILE A 534 6.74 -7.05 32.65
N VAL A 535 6.75 -5.90 31.99
CA VAL A 535 7.13 -5.78 30.58
C VAL A 535 8.33 -4.87 30.40
N SER A 536 9.36 -5.36 29.72
CA SER A 536 10.58 -4.60 29.42
C SER A 536 11.22 -3.84 30.60
N PRO A 537 11.31 -4.44 31.81
CA PRO A 537 11.97 -3.81 32.96
C PRO A 537 13.44 -3.49 32.66
N LEU A 538 13.88 -2.28 33.01
CA LEU A 538 15.21 -1.79 32.65
C LEU A 538 16.33 -2.39 33.53
N GLY A 539 17.46 -2.74 32.91
CA GLY A 539 18.75 -2.92 33.59
C GLY A 539 19.02 -4.33 34.15
N THR A 540 20.24 -4.83 33.96
CA THR A 540 20.64 -6.19 34.38
C THR A 540 20.60 -6.36 35.91
N THR A 541 21.23 -5.46 36.65
CA THR A 541 21.31 -5.52 38.12
C THR A 541 19.94 -5.35 38.78
N LEU A 542 19.08 -4.50 38.22
CA LEU A 542 17.71 -4.27 38.71
C LEU A 542 16.83 -5.50 38.51
N ASN A 543 16.93 -6.12 37.33
CA ASN A 543 16.21 -7.37 37.03
C ASN A 543 16.69 -8.54 37.91
N LEU A 544 18.00 -8.67 38.16
CA LEU A 544 18.52 -9.69 39.06
C LEU A 544 18.00 -9.51 40.49
N ALA A 545 17.95 -8.27 40.99
CA ALA A 545 17.47 -7.96 42.34
C ALA A 545 15.98 -8.26 42.56
N THR A 546 15.19 -8.32 41.47
CA THR A 546 13.74 -8.57 41.51
C THR A 546 13.38 -10.01 41.13
N MET A 547 14.30 -10.77 40.54
CA MET A 547 14.02 -12.06 39.91
C MET A 547 13.46 -13.11 40.88
N ASP A 548 14.09 -13.31 42.03
CA ASP A 548 13.63 -14.34 42.99
C ASP A 548 12.19 -14.08 43.46
N TYR A 549 11.88 -12.80 43.73
CA TYR A 549 10.54 -12.39 44.12
C TYR A 549 9.52 -12.59 42.98
N LEU A 550 9.84 -12.18 41.75
CA LEU A 550 8.92 -12.32 40.61
C LEU A 550 8.69 -13.78 40.22
N LEU A 551 9.70 -14.64 40.36
CA LEU A 551 9.59 -16.10 40.20
C LEU A 551 8.70 -16.71 41.29
N GLU A 552 8.93 -16.36 42.56
CA GLU A 552 8.10 -16.83 43.69
C GLU A 552 6.62 -16.46 43.49
N LYS A 553 6.35 -15.22 43.05
CA LYS A 553 4.99 -14.73 42.76
C LYS A 553 4.42 -15.20 41.42
N GLN A 554 5.17 -16.00 40.67
CA GLN A 554 4.81 -16.50 39.33
C GLN A 554 4.33 -15.38 38.39
N VAL A 555 5.03 -14.25 38.38
CA VAL A 555 4.69 -13.09 37.52
C VAL A 555 5.42 -13.26 36.19
N PRO A 556 4.72 -13.25 35.04
CA PRO A 556 5.38 -13.23 33.74
C PRO A 556 6.23 -11.97 33.59
N VAL A 557 7.48 -12.15 33.20
CA VAL A 557 8.43 -11.09 32.86
C VAL A 557 8.78 -11.23 31.39
N VAL A 558 8.26 -10.32 30.57
CA VAL A 558 8.43 -10.37 29.12
C VAL A 558 9.44 -9.33 28.68
N ALA A 559 10.41 -9.79 27.90
CA ALA A 559 11.47 -9.00 27.31
C ALA A 559 12.26 -8.15 28.31
N PRO A 560 12.86 -8.72 29.40
CA PRO A 560 13.77 -7.96 30.26
C PRO A 560 14.70 -7.10 29.41
N HIS A 561 14.83 -5.80 29.73
CA HIS A 561 15.62 -4.90 28.89
C HIS A 561 17.12 -5.04 29.23
N SER A 562 17.61 -6.26 29.01
CA SER A 562 18.92 -6.81 29.35
C SER A 562 19.10 -8.14 28.62
N GLY A 563 20.32 -8.45 28.16
CA GLY A 563 20.67 -9.72 27.53
C GLY A 563 21.36 -10.73 28.44
N ALA A 564 21.14 -10.70 29.75
CA ALA A 564 21.78 -11.69 30.62
C ALA A 564 21.29 -13.12 30.29
N SER A 565 22.22 -14.07 30.24
CA SER A 565 21.89 -15.49 30.07
C SER A 565 20.93 -16.03 31.14
N ALA A 566 20.96 -15.42 32.34
CA ALA A 566 20.12 -15.79 33.49
C ALA A 566 18.61 -15.75 33.22
N TRP A 567 18.16 -15.05 32.18
CA TRP A 567 16.74 -15.00 31.78
C TRP A 567 16.26 -16.28 31.09
N SER A 568 17.18 -17.06 30.52
CA SER A 568 16.86 -18.23 29.69
C SER A 568 17.69 -19.48 30.01
N SER A 569 18.76 -19.37 30.81
CA SER A 569 19.66 -20.48 31.14
C SER A 569 20.13 -20.44 32.60
N PRO A 570 19.78 -21.43 33.44
CA PRO A 570 18.77 -22.46 33.17
C PRO A 570 17.39 -21.83 32.95
N LEU A 571 16.50 -22.53 32.24
CA LEU A 571 15.17 -22.02 31.88
C LEU A 571 14.41 -21.51 33.12
N LYS A 572 13.90 -20.29 33.01
CA LYS A 572 13.03 -19.67 34.01
C LYS A 572 11.61 -19.59 33.43
N PRO A 573 10.63 -20.37 33.93
CA PRO A 573 9.32 -20.51 33.28
C PRO A 573 8.55 -19.21 33.07
N THR A 574 8.74 -18.21 33.93
CA THR A 574 8.03 -16.92 33.82
C THR A 574 8.80 -15.86 33.03
N TYR A 575 10.04 -16.12 32.62
CA TYR A 575 10.86 -15.16 31.89
C TYR A 575 10.90 -15.51 30.41
N PHE A 576 10.60 -14.51 29.57
CA PHE A 576 10.65 -14.61 28.11
C PHE A 576 11.65 -13.57 27.60
N ALA A 577 12.85 -13.99 27.23
CA ALA A 577 13.90 -13.09 26.76
C ALA A 577 13.60 -12.59 25.34
N LEU A 578 13.93 -11.33 25.05
CA LEU A 578 13.81 -10.76 23.69
C LEU A 578 15.17 -10.42 23.09
N GLN A 579 16.06 -9.83 23.89
CA GLN A 579 17.37 -9.38 23.44
C GLN A 579 18.34 -10.56 23.28
N PRO A 580 19.31 -10.46 22.35
CA PRO A 580 20.39 -11.43 22.25
C PRO A 580 21.21 -11.50 23.53
N CYS A 581 21.63 -12.72 23.90
CA CYS A 581 22.37 -12.92 25.14
C CYS A 581 23.80 -12.36 25.06
N TYR A 582 24.33 -11.86 26.19
CA TYR A 582 25.67 -11.28 26.25
C TYR A 582 26.76 -12.29 25.91
N ALA A 583 26.59 -13.56 26.30
CA ALA A 583 27.53 -14.61 25.92
C ALA A 583 27.60 -14.84 24.39
N LEU A 584 26.46 -14.78 23.69
CA LEU A 584 26.42 -14.86 22.22
C LEU A 584 27.05 -13.61 21.60
N GLU A 585 26.70 -12.43 22.11
CA GLU A 585 27.28 -11.16 21.68
C GLU A 585 28.81 -11.15 21.78
N GLY A 586 29.36 -11.61 22.91
CA GLY A 586 30.80 -11.71 23.16
C GLY A 586 31.51 -12.55 22.12
N ARG A 587 30.97 -13.73 21.80
CA ARG A 587 31.55 -14.64 20.79
C ARG A 587 31.50 -14.03 19.40
N LEU A 588 30.36 -13.47 19.01
CA LEU A 588 30.19 -12.86 17.69
C LEU A 588 31.13 -11.66 17.49
N LEU A 589 31.27 -10.81 18.52
CA LEU A 589 32.17 -9.66 18.47
C LEU A 589 33.64 -10.09 18.45
N ALA A 590 34.01 -11.18 19.13
CA ALA A 590 35.36 -11.76 19.06
C ALA A 590 35.67 -12.32 17.66
N GLN A 591 34.74 -13.07 17.07
CA GLN A 591 34.90 -13.56 15.70
C GLN A 591 35.06 -12.41 14.71
N HIS A 592 34.29 -11.33 14.86
CA HIS A 592 34.45 -10.12 14.04
C HIS A 592 35.82 -9.46 14.23
N ALA A 593 36.27 -9.28 15.47
CA ALA A 593 37.57 -8.67 15.77
C ALA A 593 38.75 -9.46 15.18
N LEU A 594 38.71 -10.79 15.29
CA LEU A 594 39.77 -11.67 14.83
C LEU A 594 39.76 -11.86 13.31
N ARG A 595 38.59 -12.14 12.73
CA ARG A 595 38.49 -12.55 11.31
C ARG A 595 38.32 -11.37 10.36
N ALA A 596 37.52 -10.36 10.74
CA ALA A 596 37.20 -9.25 9.84
C ALA A 596 38.14 -8.06 10.02
N LEU A 597 38.57 -7.78 11.26
CA LEU A 597 39.50 -6.68 11.54
C LEU A 597 40.96 -7.11 11.60
N GLY A 598 41.24 -8.40 11.77
CA GLY A 598 42.61 -8.92 11.91
C GLY A 598 43.35 -8.36 13.13
N ALA A 599 42.62 -8.07 14.22
CA ALA A 599 43.20 -7.48 15.42
C ALA A 599 44.07 -8.48 16.18
N GLU A 600 45.28 -8.09 16.56
CA GLU A 600 46.26 -8.98 17.22
C GLU A 600 46.39 -8.67 18.72
N ARG A 601 46.32 -7.39 19.10
CA ARG A 601 46.51 -6.91 20.48
C ARG A 601 45.19 -6.34 21.01
N ILE A 602 44.27 -7.23 21.35
CA ILE A 602 42.93 -6.85 21.80
C ILE A 602 42.92 -6.59 23.31
N ALA A 603 42.39 -5.44 23.72
CA ALA A 603 42.13 -5.12 25.13
C ALA A 603 40.62 -5.13 25.44
N LEU A 604 40.26 -5.56 26.64
CA LEU A 604 38.88 -5.57 27.13
C LEU A 604 38.73 -4.54 28.26
N VAL A 605 37.67 -3.72 28.18
CA VAL A 605 37.24 -2.83 29.26
C VAL A 605 35.81 -3.20 29.64
N ALA A 606 35.62 -3.69 30.87
CA ALA A 606 34.36 -4.24 31.31
C ALA A 606 33.92 -3.67 32.67
N VAL A 607 32.62 -3.47 32.85
CA VAL A 607 32.06 -3.18 34.18
C VAL A 607 31.99 -4.46 35.02
N ASP A 608 32.25 -4.38 36.33
CA ASP A 608 32.27 -5.53 37.24
C ASP A 608 30.86 -5.92 37.73
N ASP A 609 29.98 -6.21 36.78
CA ASP A 609 28.66 -6.80 37.01
C ASP A 609 28.41 -7.97 36.03
N LEU A 610 27.21 -8.57 36.06
CA LEU A 610 26.91 -9.70 35.19
C LEU A 610 27.01 -9.35 33.70
N TYR A 611 26.64 -8.12 33.30
CA TYR A 611 26.72 -7.70 31.91
C TYR A 611 28.17 -7.68 31.43
N GLY A 612 29.05 -7.01 32.17
CA GLY A 612 30.46 -6.92 31.79
C GLY A 612 31.17 -8.26 31.87
N ARG A 613 30.92 -9.05 32.93
CA ARG A 613 31.55 -10.37 33.11
C ARG A 613 31.11 -11.38 32.04
N GLU A 614 29.82 -11.44 31.71
CA GLU A 614 29.32 -12.42 30.74
C GLU A 614 29.79 -12.08 29.32
N GLY A 615 29.63 -10.83 28.89
CA GLY A 615 30.01 -10.42 27.53
C GLY A 615 31.52 -10.42 27.29
N ALA A 616 32.30 -9.78 28.17
CA ALA A 616 33.75 -9.76 28.04
C ALA A 616 34.38 -11.14 28.31
N GLY A 617 33.78 -11.93 29.21
CA GLY A 617 34.18 -13.31 29.46
C GLY A 617 34.00 -14.18 28.22
N ALA A 618 32.84 -14.16 27.59
CA ALA A 618 32.57 -14.93 26.38
C ALA A 618 33.43 -14.48 25.19
N PHE A 619 33.73 -13.18 25.08
CA PHE A 619 34.69 -12.68 24.09
C PHE A 619 36.08 -13.30 24.31
N ALA A 620 36.57 -13.28 25.56
CA ALA A 620 37.85 -13.84 25.93
C ALA A 620 37.93 -15.36 25.73
N GLU A 621 36.85 -16.10 26.03
CA GLU A 621 36.77 -17.54 25.76
C GLU A 621 36.88 -17.84 24.27
N GLU A 622 36.23 -17.03 23.43
CA GLU A 622 36.30 -17.17 21.97
C GLU A 622 37.70 -16.86 21.43
N MET A 623 38.40 -15.86 21.99
CA MET A 623 39.83 -15.65 21.70
C MET A 623 40.67 -16.88 22.07
N ALA A 624 40.41 -17.47 23.24
CA ALA A 624 41.14 -18.65 23.69
C ALA A 624 40.92 -19.86 22.77
N ARG A 625 39.72 -20.02 22.18
CA ARG A 625 39.46 -21.04 21.14
C ARG A 625 40.33 -20.84 19.89
N ALA A 626 40.69 -19.59 19.57
CA ALA A 626 41.63 -19.25 18.50
C ALA A 626 43.11 -19.29 18.95
N GLY A 627 43.41 -19.74 20.17
CA GLY A 627 44.77 -19.78 20.72
C GLY A 627 45.31 -18.42 21.17
N LEU A 628 44.45 -17.42 21.33
CA LEU A 628 44.81 -16.04 21.68
C LEU A 628 44.34 -15.67 23.09
N GLN A 629 44.92 -14.62 23.66
CA GLN A 629 44.50 -14.04 24.93
C GLN A 629 44.43 -12.51 24.82
N PRO A 630 43.54 -11.83 25.57
CA PRO A 630 43.54 -10.38 25.60
C PRO A 630 44.88 -9.83 26.10
N ALA A 631 45.41 -8.82 25.41
CA ALA A 631 46.64 -8.12 25.80
C ALA A 631 46.48 -7.34 27.11
N LEU A 632 45.25 -6.94 27.44
CA LEU A 632 44.89 -6.28 28.67
C LEU A 632 43.42 -6.54 29.00
N ARG A 633 43.09 -6.73 30.27
CA ARG A 633 41.72 -6.70 30.79
C ARG A 633 41.63 -5.66 31.89
N LEU A 634 40.77 -4.68 31.70
CA LEU A 634 40.43 -3.66 32.70
C LEU A 634 39.01 -3.90 33.18
N THR A 635 38.84 -3.93 34.50
CA THR A 635 37.53 -3.98 35.13
C THR A 635 37.30 -2.70 35.93
N HIS A 636 36.05 -2.26 36.04
CA HIS A 636 35.70 -1.10 36.86
C HIS A 636 34.32 -1.24 37.50
N THR A 637 34.09 -0.51 38.58
CA THR A 637 32.75 -0.37 39.18
C THR A 637 32.03 0.83 38.59
N MET A 638 30.74 1.00 38.91
CA MET A 638 29.98 2.21 38.54
C MET A 638 30.48 3.49 39.23
N ARG A 639 31.28 3.37 40.30
CA ARG A 639 31.79 4.51 41.07
C ARG A 639 33.21 4.92 40.68
N GLU A 640 34.01 3.95 40.24
CA GLU A 640 35.42 4.16 39.91
C GLU A 640 35.59 4.33 38.39
N ILE A 641 35.41 5.56 37.91
CA ILE A 641 35.56 5.91 36.48
C ILE A 641 36.86 6.71 36.32
N THR A 642 37.90 6.07 35.79
CA THR A 642 39.25 6.67 35.65
C THR A 642 39.76 6.57 34.20
N PRO A 643 39.15 7.28 33.24
CA PRO A 643 39.40 7.12 31.80
C PRO A 643 40.85 7.40 31.40
N ARG A 644 41.54 8.32 32.08
CA ARG A 644 42.97 8.61 31.85
C ARG A 644 43.87 7.41 32.18
N ALA A 645 43.69 6.82 33.35
CA ALA A 645 44.44 5.64 33.78
C ALA A 645 44.14 4.43 32.87
N TRP A 646 42.88 4.27 32.44
CA TRP A 646 42.51 3.22 31.49
C TRP A 646 43.21 3.44 30.15
N LEU A 647 43.21 4.66 29.62
CA LEU A 647 43.89 4.99 28.37
C LEU A 647 45.40 4.74 28.43
N GLU A 648 46.07 5.14 29.50
CA GLU A 648 47.50 4.90 29.71
C GLU A 648 47.82 3.41 29.69
N ALA A 649 46.99 2.58 30.34
CA ALA A 649 47.13 1.13 30.33
C ALA A 649 46.91 0.54 28.92
N LEU A 650 45.90 1.02 28.20
CA LEU A 650 45.61 0.60 26.81
C LEU A 650 46.76 0.94 25.85
N GLN A 651 47.33 2.14 25.96
CA GLN A 651 48.49 2.57 25.18
C GLN A 651 49.73 1.73 25.53
N LYS A 652 49.99 1.46 26.81
CA LYS A 652 51.10 0.61 27.27
C LYS A 652 50.97 -0.83 26.75
N ALA A 653 49.76 -1.37 26.71
CA ALA A 653 49.46 -2.68 26.12
C ALA A 653 49.55 -2.69 24.59
N ARG A 654 49.75 -1.52 23.95
CA ARG A 654 49.78 -1.33 22.50
C ARG A 654 48.54 -1.91 21.81
N ALA A 655 47.37 -1.74 22.43
CA ALA A 655 46.14 -2.31 21.94
C ALA A 655 45.80 -1.77 20.55
N ASP A 656 45.57 -2.65 19.58
CA ASP A 656 45.12 -2.30 18.22
C ASP A 656 43.60 -2.41 18.07
N ALA A 657 42.93 -3.15 18.97
CA ALA A 657 41.49 -3.12 19.18
C ALA A 657 41.13 -3.04 20.66
N VAL A 658 40.05 -2.34 20.98
CA VAL A 658 39.53 -2.19 22.35
C VAL A 658 38.05 -2.50 22.36
N VAL A 659 37.65 -3.47 23.18
CA VAL A 659 36.27 -3.94 23.31
C VAL A 659 35.65 -3.40 24.59
N LEU A 660 34.49 -2.77 24.45
CA LEU A 660 33.79 -2.06 25.50
C LEU A 660 32.52 -2.84 25.91
N TYR A 661 32.60 -3.46 27.08
CA TYR A 661 31.46 -4.03 27.82
C TYR A 661 31.20 -3.19 29.07
N THR A 662 30.91 -1.92 28.84
CA THR A 662 30.66 -0.91 29.87
C THR A 662 29.45 -0.05 29.48
N TYR A 663 29.01 0.82 30.38
CA TYR A 663 27.86 1.69 30.14
C TYR A 663 28.24 2.98 29.41
N ALA A 664 27.23 3.67 28.88
CA ALA A 664 27.42 4.79 27.95
C ALA A 664 28.34 5.90 28.48
N LYS A 665 28.19 6.32 29.74
CA LYS A 665 29.01 7.41 30.31
C LYS A 665 30.49 7.03 30.49
N PRO A 666 30.87 5.91 31.15
CA PRO A 666 32.26 5.46 31.19
C PRO A 666 32.88 5.24 29.80
N ALA A 667 32.13 4.66 28.85
CA ALA A 667 32.59 4.49 27.47
C ALA A 667 32.87 5.85 26.81
N ALA A 668 31.93 6.79 26.94
CA ALA A 668 32.05 8.13 26.38
C ALA A 668 33.27 8.87 26.93
N ASP A 669 33.50 8.80 28.24
CA ASP A 669 34.64 9.45 28.89
C ASP A 669 35.98 8.90 28.39
N LEU A 670 36.07 7.58 28.18
CA LEU A 670 37.25 6.94 27.62
C LEU A 670 37.47 7.34 26.15
N LEU A 671 36.41 7.37 25.34
CA LEU A 671 36.48 7.77 23.93
C LEU A 671 36.90 9.23 23.78
N VAL A 672 36.37 10.14 24.61
CA VAL A 672 36.77 11.56 24.64
C VAL A 672 38.24 11.71 24.97
N GLU A 673 38.71 11.01 26.01
CA GLU A 673 40.11 11.09 26.43
C GLU A 673 41.05 10.48 25.38
N ALA A 674 40.68 9.35 24.77
CA ALA A 674 41.42 8.77 23.64
C ALA A 674 41.43 9.69 22.41
N HIS A 675 40.30 10.35 22.13
CA HIS A 675 40.19 11.34 21.07
C HIS A 675 41.22 12.46 21.26
N ARG A 676 41.24 13.05 22.47
CA ARG A 676 42.13 14.14 22.88
C ARG A 676 43.61 13.78 22.78
N GLN A 677 43.98 12.53 23.07
CA GLN A 677 45.37 12.05 23.01
C GLN A 677 45.77 11.42 21.67
N GLY A 678 44.90 11.45 20.65
CA GLY A 678 45.21 10.86 19.34
C GLY A 678 45.30 9.33 19.31
N PHE A 679 44.84 8.63 20.35
CA PHE A 679 44.77 7.17 20.35
C PHE A 679 43.56 6.69 19.54
N ARG A 680 43.79 5.84 18.52
CA ARG A 680 42.78 5.43 17.53
C ARG A 680 42.83 3.92 17.24
N PRO A 681 42.60 3.04 18.24
CA PRO A 681 42.44 1.61 17.98
C PRO A 681 41.12 1.34 17.24
N HIS A 682 40.91 0.10 16.82
CA HIS A 682 39.58 -0.39 16.47
C HIS A 682 38.70 -0.45 17.72
N TRP A 683 37.79 0.51 17.87
CA TRP A 683 36.81 0.51 18.95
C TRP A 683 35.65 -0.41 18.64
N LEU A 684 35.39 -1.35 19.54
CA LEU A 684 34.29 -2.31 19.48
C LEU A 684 33.43 -2.16 20.73
N GLY A 685 32.10 -2.22 20.61
CA GLY A 685 31.18 -2.11 21.74
C GLY A 685 29.96 -3.00 21.63
N SER A 686 29.36 -3.27 22.78
CA SER A 686 28.08 -3.99 22.89
C SER A 686 26.89 -3.11 22.44
N TYR A 687 25.73 -3.72 22.17
CA TYR A 687 24.51 -3.03 21.78
C TYR A 687 23.98 -2.06 22.83
N VAL A 688 24.44 -2.18 24.08
CA VAL A 688 24.21 -1.20 25.15
C VAL A 688 24.72 0.20 24.75
N LEU A 689 25.74 0.27 23.89
CA LEU A 689 26.33 1.51 23.39
C LEU A 689 25.78 1.94 22.02
N SER A 690 24.74 1.29 21.49
CA SER A 690 24.21 1.56 20.15
C SER A 690 23.19 2.71 20.08
N GLY A 691 22.91 3.35 21.21
CA GLY A 691 21.96 4.46 21.29
C GLY A 691 22.54 5.80 20.80
N PRO A 692 21.68 6.77 20.47
CA PRO A 692 22.11 8.12 20.08
C PRO A 692 22.77 8.89 21.23
N ASP A 693 22.52 8.49 22.48
CA ASP A 693 23.12 9.05 23.70
C ASP A 693 24.64 8.99 23.70
N MET A 694 25.27 8.02 23.04
CA MET A 694 26.73 8.00 22.87
C MET A 694 27.26 9.24 22.16
N PHE A 695 26.57 9.71 21.12
CA PHE A 695 26.95 10.94 20.41
C PHE A 695 26.72 12.19 21.28
N VAL A 696 25.70 12.16 22.15
CA VAL A 696 25.41 13.25 23.08
C VAL A 696 26.48 13.34 24.18
N LEU A 697 26.91 12.20 24.72
CA LEU A 697 27.85 12.13 25.84
C LEU A 697 29.30 12.39 25.42
N ALA A 698 29.75 11.80 24.31
CA ALA A 698 31.14 11.88 23.86
C ALA A 698 31.38 12.93 22.74
N GLY A 699 30.33 13.36 22.04
CA GLY A 699 30.47 14.16 20.83
C GLY A 699 30.85 13.34 19.59
N PRO A 700 30.41 13.74 18.39
CA PRO A 700 30.53 12.92 17.18
C PRO A 700 31.97 12.59 16.79
N GLN A 701 32.92 13.47 17.11
CA GLN A 701 34.35 13.29 16.78
C GLN A 701 35.02 12.20 17.62
N ALA A 702 34.62 12.04 18.88
CA ALA A 702 35.19 11.02 19.76
C ALA A 702 34.60 9.63 19.52
N VAL A 703 33.35 9.57 19.05
CA VAL A 703 32.64 8.33 18.73
C VAL A 703 32.98 7.82 17.32
N GLU A 704 33.48 8.69 16.43
CA GLU A 704 33.77 8.34 15.02
C GLU A 704 34.61 7.06 14.92
N GLY A 705 34.11 6.09 14.14
CA GLY A 705 34.76 4.81 13.92
C GLY A 705 34.46 3.73 14.95
N LEU A 706 33.76 4.02 16.06
CA LEU A 706 33.25 3.02 16.99
C LEU A 706 32.27 2.08 16.27
N THR A 707 32.57 0.78 16.29
CA THR A 707 31.67 -0.27 15.80
C THR A 707 30.98 -0.91 16.99
N VAL A 708 29.65 -0.99 16.95
CA VAL A 708 28.83 -1.61 17.99
C VAL A 708 27.95 -2.69 17.40
N THR A 709 27.70 -3.73 18.17
CA THR A 709 26.56 -4.62 17.93
C THR A 709 25.25 -3.86 18.09
N SER A 710 24.17 -4.33 17.47
CA SER A 710 22.83 -3.77 17.59
C SER A 710 21.78 -4.82 17.26
N TYR A 711 20.51 -4.43 17.29
CA TYR A 711 19.41 -5.34 16.98
C TYR A 711 19.21 -5.45 15.46
N PRO A 712 19.09 -6.67 14.92
CA PRO A 712 18.75 -6.89 13.51
C PRO A 712 17.38 -6.29 13.17
N LEU A 713 17.20 -5.95 11.90
CA LEU A 713 15.94 -5.45 11.38
C LEU A 713 15.00 -6.61 11.05
N GLY A 714 13.69 -6.39 11.19
CA GLY A 714 12.68 -7.33 10.72
C GLY A 714 12.66 -7.48 9.18
N PRO A 715 11.75 -8.33 8.64
CA PRO A 715 11.70 -8.65 7.22
C PRO A 715 11.60 -7.41 6.32
N ARG A 716 12.42 -7.38 5.26
CA ARG A 716 12.41 -6.27 4.28
C ARG A 716 11.02 -6.10 3.67
N GLY A 717 10.58 -4.84 3.54
CA GLY A 717 9.26 -4.51 2.99
C GLY A 717 8.07 -4.71 3.93
N HIS A 718 8.29 -5.23 5.14
CA HIS A 718 7.21 -5.34 6.13
C HIS A 718 6.75 -3.95 6.61
N ARG A 719 5.45 -3.77 6.87
CA ARG A 719 4.88 -2.50 7.37
C ARG A 719 5.32 -2.08 8.78
N GLY A 720 6.11 -2.91 9.46
CA GLY A 720 6.40 -2.80 10.89
C GLY A 720 7.18 -1.53 11.24
N PRO A 721 8.33 -1.27 10.57
CA PRO A 721 9.11 -0.05 10.76
C PRO A 721 8.31 1.23 10.50
N ALA A 722 7.56 1.30 9.40
CA ALA A 722 6.74 2.47 9.07
C ALA A 722 5.62 2.73 10.10
N LEU A 723 5.01 1.65 10.63
CA LEU A 723 4.00 1.77 11.69
C LEU A 723 4.63 2.25 13.00
N TYR A 724 5.79 1.69 13.37
CA TYR A 724 6.56 2.10 14.53
C TYR A 724 6.89 3.60 14.48
N GLU A 725 7.49 4.07 13.38
CA GLU A 725 7.84 5.47 13.20
C GLU A 725 6.61 6.39 13.27
N ARG A 726 5.53 6.00 12.58
CA ARG A 726 4.28 6.78 12.56
C ARG A 726 3.65 6.89 13.94
N LEU A 727 3.55 5.79 14.67
CA LEU A 727 2.92 5.77 16.00
C LEU A 727 3.78 6.53 17.02
N LEU A 728 5.11 6.39 16.94
CA LEU A 728 6.03 7.11 17.81
C LEU A 728 5.96 8.62 17.56
N ALA A 729 6.02 9.05 16.30
CA ALA A 729 5.95 10.47 15.93
C ALA A 729 4.61 11.12 16.32
N ARG A 730 3.52 10.36 16.23
CA ARG A 730 2.16 10.82 16.56
C ARG A 730 1.96 11.02 18.05
N ASP A 731 2.42 10.08 18.87
CA ASP A 731 2.17 10.10 20.31
C ASP A 731 3.27 10.84 21.09
N TYR A 732 4.45 11.02 20.48
CA TYR A 732 5.64 11.65 21.07
C TYR A 732 6.40 12.49 20.03
N SER A 733 5.86 13.65 19.68
CA SER A 733 6.51 14.60 18.75
C SER A 733 7.89 15.02 19.28
N GLY A 734 8.95 14.75 18.53
CA GLY A 734 10.34 15.05 18.91
C GLY A 734 11.14 13.85 19.42
N GLU A 735 10.52 12.68 19.61
CA GLU A 735 11.26 11.45 19.86
C GLU A 735 11.95 10.97 18.58
N VAL A 736 13.25 10.68 18.67
CA VAL A 736 14.01 10.09 17.56
C VAL A 736 13.92 8.56 17.65
N PRO A 737 13.42 7.87 16.60
CA PRO A 737 13.42 6.42 16.57
C PRO A 737 14.83 5.85 16.80
N GLY A 738 14.99 4.98 17.80
CA GLY A 738 16.28 4.44 18.20
C GLY A 738 16.18 3.00 18.72
N PRO A 739 17.31 2.38 19.08
CA PRO A 739 17.33 0.98 19.52
C PRO A 739 16.49 0.75 20.79
N HIS A 740 16.50 1.67 21.75
CA HIS A 740 15.74 1.52 22.99
C HIS A 740 14.24 1.65 22.80
N SER A 741 13.78 2.67 22.05
CA SER A 741 12.35 2.82 21.69
C SER A 741 11.86 1.68 20.80
N ARG A 742 12.72 1.14 19.92
CA ARG A 742 12.43 -0.04 19.09
C ARG A 742 12.22 -1.30 19.92
N ILE A 743 13.11 -1.59 20.89
CA ILE A 743 12.95 -2.76 21.77
C ILE A 743 11.71 -2.63 22.65
N GLY A 744 11.45 -1.45 23.22
CA GLY A 744 10.22 -1.21 23.97
C GLY A 744 8.98 -1.48 23.12
N TYR A 745 8.94 -0.94 21.90
CA TYR A 745 7.83 -1.19 20.97
C TYR A 745 7.68 -2.69 20.65
N ALA A 746 8.76 -3.39 20.32
CA ALA A 746 8.73 -4.81 19.99
C ALA A 746 8.31 -5.69 21.18
N ALA A 747 8.75 -5.35 22.41
CA ALA A 747 8.28 -6.01 23.63
C ALA A 747 6.76 -5.87 23.80
N ALA A 748 6.21 -4.68 23.51
CA ALA A 748 4.75 -4.48 23.53
C ALA A 748 4.03 -5.27 22.43
N GLN A 749 4.62 -5.41 21.24
CA GLN A 749 4.08 -6.28 20.19
C GLN A 749 3.99 -7.73 20.66
N LEU A 750 5.07 -8.23 21.28
CA LEU A 750 5.15 -9.60 21.78
C LEU A 750 4.12 -9.87 22.88
N VAL A 751 3.96 -8.94 23.82
CA VAL A 751 2.95 -9.05 24.89
C VAL A 751 1.54 -9.07 24.31
N VAL A 752 1.21 -8.14 23.41
CA VAL A 752 -0.13 -8.09 22.79
C VAL A 752 -0.44 -9.35 22.00
N GLU A 753 0.54 -9.90 21.29
CA GLU A 753 0.38 -11.18 20.59
C GLU A 753 0.10 -12.32 21.58
N GLY A 754 0.88 -12.43 22.66
CA GLY A 754 0.65 -13.42 23.70
C GLY A 754 -0.75 -13.29 24.33
N LEU A 755 -1.19 -12.05 24.62
CA LEU A 755 -2.52 -11.77 25.18
C LEU A 755 -3.63 -12.18 24.19
N ARG A 756 -3.45 -11.93 22.89
CA ARG A 756 -4.40 -12.34 21.85
C ARG A 756 -4.52 -13.86 21.79
N ARG A 757 -3.39 -14.57 21.75
CA ARG A 757 -3.34 -16.04 21.67
C ARG A 757 -3.87 -16.73 22.92
N ALA A 758 -3.68 -16.16 24.11
CA ALA A 758 -4.17 -16.72 25.37
C ALA A 758 -5.71 -16.84 25.44
N GLY A 759 -6.42 -16.01 24.67
CA GLY A 759 -7.88 -15.93 24.64
C GLY A 759 -8.47 -15.05 25.77
N PRO A 760 -9.80 -14.92 25.81
CA PRO A 760 -10.50 -14.02 26.74
C PRO A 760 -10.45 -14.48 28.21
N ASP A 761 -10.28 -15.79 28.47
CA ASP A 761 -10.10 -16.38 29.81
C ASP A 761 -8.65 -16.22 30.29
N LEU A 762 -8.22 -14.97 30.41
CA LEU A 762 -6.82 -14.62 30.53
C LEU A 762 -6.26 -14.89 31.94
N THR A 763 -5.40 -15.89 32.05
CA THR A 763 -4.57 -16.17 33.24
C THR A 763 -3.09 -16.02 32.90
N ARG A 764 -2.24 -15.79 33.90
CA ARG A 764 -0.78 -15.77 33.70
C ARG A 764 -0.28 -17.09 33.08
N ALA A 765 -0.79 -18.23 33.56
CA ALA A 765 -0.45 -19.55 33.02
C ALA A 765 -0.82 -19.70 31.54
N ARG A 766 -2.03 -19.30 31.13
CA ARG A 766 -2.45 -19.35 29.72
C ARG A 766 -1.67 -18.37 28.85
N PHE A 767 -1.31 -17.20 29.38
CA PHE A 767 -0.47 -16.25 28.67
C PHE A 767 0.94 -16.80 28.41
N MET A 768 1.57 -17.42 29.40
CA MET A 768 2.88 -18.06 29.24
C MET A 768 2.81 -19.22 28.25
N ALA A 769 1.84 -20.12 28.40
CA ALA A 769 1.61 -21.22 27.45
C ALA A 769 1.34 -20.71 26.02
N ALA A 770 0.66 -19.57 25.88
CA ALA A 770 0.43 -18.95 24.58
C ALA A 770 1.71 -18.39 23.96
N LEU A 771 2.58 -17.76 24.75
CA LEU A 771 3.90 -17.31 24.28
C LEU A 771 4.76 -18.50 23.84
N GLU A 772 4.71 -19.63 24.55
CA GLU A 772 5.40 -20.89 24.20
C GLU A 772 4.91 -21.51 22.88
N THR A 773 3.80 -21.03 22.29
CA THR A 773 3.34 -21.44 20.95
C THR A 773 3.91 -20.60 19.81
N LEU A 774 4.67 -19.54 20.11
CA LEU A 774 5.23 -18.68 19.07
C LEU A 774 6.30 -19.43 18.28
N GLN A 775 6.08 -19.54 16.98
CA GLN A 775 6.97 -20.20 16.03
C GLN A 775 7.18 -19.24 14.85
N GLY A 776 8.40 -18.74 14.69
CA GLY A 776 8.75 -17.82 13.60
C GLY A 776 7.89 -16.54 13.57
N TRP A 777 7.42 -16.08 14.72
CA TRP A 777 6.52 -14.92 14.79
C TRP A 777 7.30 -13.62 14.69
N THR A 778 6.80 -12.65 13.92
CA THR A 778 7.36 -11.30 13.88
C THR A 778 6.25 -10.24 13.86
N GLY A 779 6.44 -9.19 14.66
CA GLY A 779 5.68 -7.95 14.55
C GLY A 779 6.15 -7.02 13.42
N GLY A 780 7.15 -7.46 12.64
CA GLY A 780 7.75 -6.74 11.52
C GLY A 780 8.92 -5.83 11.85
N LEU A 781 9.10 -5.47 13.13
CA LEU A 781 10.15 -4.54 13.57
C LEU A 781 11.47 -5.26 13.88
N LEU A 782 11.39 -6.49 14.39
CA LEU A 782 12.50 -7.38 14.67
C LEU A 782 12.38 -8.67 13.85
N PRO A 783 13.45 -9.47 13.69
CA PRO A 783 13.36 -10.79 13.06
C PRO A 783 12.35 -11.73 13.73
N PRO A 784 12.00 -12.84 13.07
CA PRO A 784 11.16 -13.88 13.64
C PRO A 784 11.68 -14.39 14.99
N ILE A 785 10.76 -14.60 15.94
CA ILE A 785 11.02 -15.10 17.29
C ILE A 785 10.24 -16.40 17.48
N SER A 786 10.87 -17.36 18.13
CA SER A 786 10.24 -18.61 18.54
C SER A 786 10.45 -18.85 20.03
N TYR A 787 9.43 -19.33 20.72
CA TYR A 787 9.55 -19.86 22.07
C TYR A 787 9.01 -21.29 22.11
N SER A 788 9.42 -22.04 23.11
CA SER A 788 8.88 -23.35 23.43
C SER A 788 8.92 -23.58 24.94
N PRO A 789 8.22 -24.59 25.49
CA PRO A 789 8.27 -24.91 26.92
C PRO A 789 9.68 -25.23 27.45
N THR A 790 10.66 -25.44 26.58
CA THR A 790 12.06 -25.70 26.95
C THR A 790 13.03 -24.62 26.48
N ASP A 791 12.57 -23.59 25.77
CA ASP A 791 13.43 -22.52 25.24
C ASP A 791 12.69 -21.18 25.15
N HIS A 792 13.07 -20.26 26.04
CA HIS A 792 12.55 -18.88 26.09
C HIS A 792 13.57 -17.84 25.60
N ARG A 793 14.56 -18.26 24.80
CA ARG A 793 15.49 -17.33 24.15
C ARG A 793 14.78 -16.55 23.05
N GLY A 794 15.02 -15.25 23.02
CA GLY A 794 14.47 -14.35 22.00
C GLY A 794 15.31 -14.34 20.74
N LEU A 795 15.78 -13.15 20.35
CA LEU A 795 16.68 -13.00 19.23
C LEU A 795 17.99 -13.75 19.46
N THR A 796 18.43 -14.51 18.46
CA THR A 796 19.70 -15.26 18.46
C THR A 796 20.69 -14.74 17.42
N THR A 797 20.43 -13.55 16.87
CA THR A 797 21.31 -12.88 15.89
C THR A 797 21.45 -11.40 16.23
N LEU A 798 22.54 -10.79 15.76
CA LEU A 798 22.88 -9.38 15.99
C LEU A 798 23.13 -8.66 14.67
N ALA A 799 23.00 -7.35 14.64
CA ALA A 799 23.52 -6.50 13.57
C ALA A 799 24.81 -5.81 14.03
N LEU A 800 25.60 -5.26 13.09
CA LEU A 800 26.72 -4.37 13.40
C LEU A 800 26.46 -2.98 12.82
N HIS A 801 26.65 -1.95 13.64
CA HIS A 801 26.66 -0.56 13.21
C HIS A 801 28.02 0.08 13.48
N LYS A 802 28.36 1.08 12.69
CA LYS A 802 29.55 1.92 12.88
C LYS A 802 29.16 3.38 12.96
N ALA A 803 29.72 4.08 13.93
CA ALA A 803 29.58 5.51 14.05
C ALA A 803 30.32 6.19 12.89
N HIS A 804 29.57 6.96 12.09
CA HIS A 804 30.12 7.72 10.99
C HIS A 804 29.37 9.03 10.80
N ARG A 805 30.08 10.16 10.83
CA ARG A 805 29.53 11.52 10.65
C ARG A 805 28.35 11.81 11.59
N GLY A 806 28.50 11.44 12.86
CA GLY A 806 27.51 11.71 13.91
C GLY A 806 26.24 10.88 13.87
N ARG A 807 26.24 9.74 13.16
CA ARG A 807 25.12 8.78 13.13
C ARG A 807 25.62 7.33 13.10
N TRP A 808 24.76 6.40 13.49
CA TRP A 808 25.00 4.97 13.32
C TRP A 808 24.72 4.55 11.87
N VAL A 809 25.66 3.87 11.23
CA VAL A 809 25.53 3.32 9.87
C VAL A 809 25.63 1.81 9.94
N LEU A 810 24.71 1.11 9.29
CA LEU A 810 24.70 -0.36 9.26
C LEU A 810 25.91 -0.89 8.49
N VAL A 811 26.65 -1.81 9.10
CA VAL A 811 27.83 -2.48 8.53
C VAL A 811 27.49 -3.92 8.16
N CYS A 812 26.71 -4.61 9.00
CA CYS A 812 26.28 -5.97 8.78
C CYS A 812 24.83 -6.12 9.26
N GLU A 813 23.95 -6.61 8.39
CA GLU A 813 22.54 -6.83 8.70
C GLU A 813 22.34 -7.97 9.72
N GLU A 814 23.14 -9.03 9.61
CA GLU A 814 23.04 -10.21 10.45
C GLU A 814 24.40 -10.87 10.69
N LEU A 815 24.80 -10.88 11.96
CA LEU A 815 26.00 -11.50 12.49
C LEU A 815 25.57 -12.79 13.19
N VAL A 816 25.96 -13.91 12.60
CA VAL A 816 25.70 -15.28 13.08
C VAL A 816 27.00 -15.96 13.45
N LEU A 817 26.94 -16.97 14.32
CA LEU A 817 28.12 -17.75 14.65
C LEU A 817 28.53 -18.51 13.38
N GLY A 818 29.74 -18.26 12.91
CA GLY A 818 30.35 -19.12 11.90
C GLY A 818 30.73 -20.46 12.52
N GLU A 819 30.67 -21.53 11.72
CA GLU A 819 31.30 -22.81 12.08
C GLU A 819 32.83 -22.66 12.28
#